data_AF-A0A3M6TCE7-F1
#
_entry.id   AF-A0A3M6TCE7-F1
#
_cell.length_a   1.000
_cell.length_b   1.000
_cell.length_c   1.000
_cell.angle_alpha   90.00
_cell.angle_beta   90.00
_cell.angle_gamma   90.00
#
_symmetry.space_group_name_H-M   'P 1'
#
loop_
_entity.id
_entity.type
_entity.pdbx_description
1 polymer ?
#
loop_
_entity_poly.entity_id
_entity_poly.type
_entity_poly.pdbx_seq_one_letter_code
_entity_poly.pdbx_strand_id
1 'polypeptide(L)'
;MMGSVSLHTVAVLCLISSVNGFWVWNRPTERPPNEIQTPVIIVPGTGGSQLQAKLNKPNTLHWYCSKTTDDYFTLWLKKSSLLPFAIDCWADNMRLVYDESTKTMKNAPGVETRVPGFGETSTIEYLDTTGLIKYFAPMVETLVSWGYQRGETVRAAPYDFRYGPESQSEYFSKLKTLIEDTYSANGNNKITLMSHSLGCPYTLVFLNKQTQDWKDRYILQWITLSGVWGGTAEQISLFSSGNTFGIPKILVNPLKVRGEQRTDTSNVYLLPSRELWSADEVLAITPERNYTVKDYDGFFQDIDFPLGIKLRKLVENITYPLTEHSPKVTVHCLYGTGVKTGERYQFKEGEFPDTQPDVIYGDGDGTVNRRSLEACNKWNQRQPNNVTVKTYPGVNHNGLLSDENVQNYIKALFLGRNCGRTKPARDSLKLRKVVRTQTSVVYVLRSPNDEVLVESHNRSYTVNDYDDFFRSYWLPARKKKAMEKGQTVITYPLAEHSPQVTAQCLHGTRVPTIEKHHFKNGEFPDKQPTVTYGDGDGIVNKRSLEACNNSSQRRSIFCVLVLNVTLTFGKGWWKEPTSKPSRQPLKTTQGIKTPVIIVPGSGGSQIEAKLDKPSAPSWFCSKKTSDYFTLWFQKSSLLPYAIHCWADNMRLIYDEKTNTVRNAPGVETRVPGFGDTSTIEHLDTTNLISYFKPMVDTLVSWGYKRGFSVRAAPYDFRYGPESASEYFGKLKKLIEDTYLANGNKKITLMSHSLGCPYTLVFLNKQTQDWKDKYILQWIALAGVFGGVAEMIHLFSAGVTLGIPHFLVDPIDVRGQQRTSTSNALMMPSPELWGAGEVLAKTPDRVYTVNDYEEFFRDVGFPLGIKLRKMVKDLIYPLAAHAPHVRLHCLYGTGVHTPASYLFGKGEFPDKQPEIIYGDGDGTVNRRSLEACGKFSQQQNYDVTLKGYDSVNHEGVLGDTNALNYIKGVLF
;
A
#
# COMPACT_ATOMS: atom_id res chain seq x y z
N MET A 1 -34.82 -68.70 11.14
CA MET A 1 -34.43 -69.06 12.53
C MET A 1 -34.54 -67.82 13.40
N MET A 2 -34.67 -67.98 14.72
CA MET A 2 -34.99 -66.92 15.72
C MET A 2 -33.97 -65.75 15.75
N GLY A 3 -34.28 -64.55 16.25
CA GLY A 3 -35.56 -64.02 16.78
C GLY A 3 -35.39 -62.78 17.69
N SER A 4 -36.48 -62.04 17.95
CA SER A 4 -36.66 -60.85 18.85
C SER A 4 -35.81 -59.58 18.55
N VAL A 5 -36.31 -58.34 18.32
CA VAL A 5 -37.58 -57.58 18.47
C VAL A 5 -37.60 -56.57 19.64
N SER A 6 -37.46 -55.27 19.29
CA SER A 6 -38.11 -54.05 19.86
C SER A 6 -37.87 -53.70 21.36
N LEU A 7 -38.26 -52.54 21.92
CA LEU A 7 -39.51 -51.78 21.71
C LEU A 7 -39.46 -50.34 22.27
N HIS A 8 -40.26 -49.43 21.66
CA HIS A 8 -40.94 -48.20 22.17
C HIS A 8 -40.54 -46.85 21.50
N THR A 9 -41.45 -45.97 21.03
CA THR A 9 -42.88 -46.13 20.61
C THR A 9 -43.31 -45.00 19.65
N VAL A 10 -44.00 -45.38 18.57
CA VAL A 10 -45.16 -44.75 17.88
C VAL A 10 -45.47 -43.24 18.08
N ALA A 11 -45.63 -42.54 16.96
CA ALA A 11 -46.49 -41.35 16.82
C ALA A 11 -47.84 -41.74 16.20
N VAL A 12 -48.95 -41.10 16.63
CA VAL A 12 -50.33 -41.09 16.07
C VAL A 12 -51.24 -40.52 17.17
N LEU A 13 -52.29 -39.70 16.98
CA LEU A 13 -52.80 -38.81 15.93
C LEU A 13 -54.21 -38.36 16.43
N CYS A 14 -54.74 -37.28 15.85
CA CYS A 14 -56.15 -37.14 15.46
C CYS A 14 -57.22 -36.44 16.34
N LEU A 15 -58.15 -35.82 15.59
CA LEU A 15 -59.54 -35.39 15.89
C LEU A 15 -59.78 -34.05 16.62
N ILE A 16 -60.78 -33.23 16.25
CA ILE A 16 -61.22 -32.67 14.93
C ILE A 16 -62.30 -31.61 15.23
N SER A 17 -62.33 -30.48 14.49
CA SER A 17 -63.44 -29.48 14.41
C SER A 17 -63.83 -28.76 15.72
N SER A 18 -64.34 -27.51 15.76
CA SER A 18 -64.53 -26.39 14.82
C SER A 18 -64.70 -25.10 15.66
N VAL A 19 -64.85 -23.85 15.18
CA VAL A 19 -65.18 -23.26 13.86
C VAL A 19 -64.42 -21.91 13.69
N ASN A 20 -64.70 -21.16 12.62
CA ASN A 20 -64.53 -19.70 12.46
C ASN A 20 -63.11 -19.12 12.67
N GLY A 21 -62.37 -18.99 11.56
CA GLY A 21 -61.14 -18.22 11.51
C GLY A 21 -61.34 -16.75 11.14
N PHE A 22 -60.33 -15.93 11.44
CA PHE A 22 -60.05 -14.67 10.75
C PHE A 22 -58.52 -14.44 10.75
N TRP A 23 -57.91 -14.56 9.58
CA TRP A 23 -56.57 -14.08 9.20
C TRP A 23 -55.52 -13.88 10.31
N VAL A 24 -54.80 -14.94 10.68
CA VAL A 24 -53.49 -14.78 11.35
C VAL A 24 -52.48 -14.32 10.31
N TRP A 25 -52.01 -13.09 10.46
CA TRP A 25 -50.94 -12.53 9.66
C TRP A 25 -49.64 -13.30 9.92
N ASN A 26 -49.14 -14.03 8.93
CA ASN A 26 -47.71 -14.25 8.81
C ASN A 26 -47.07 -12.86 8.69
N ARG A 27 -46.45 -12.36 9.77
CA ARG A 27 -45.53 -11.24 9.64
C ARG A 27 -44.40 -11.71 8.72
N PRO A 28 -44.12 -11.02 7.61
CA PRO A 28 -42.81 -11.14 6.99
C PRO A 28 -41.79 -10.76 8.05
N THR A 29 -40.67 -11.47 8.13
CA THR A 29 -39.47 -10.89 8.73
C THR A 29 -39.05 -9.73 7.81
N GLU A 30 -39.47 -8.52 8.16
CA GLU A 30 -39.11 -7.30 7.45
C GLU A 30 -37.57 -7.20 7.40
N ARG A 31 -37.01 -7.40 6.21
CA ARG A 31 -35.61 -7.07 5.94
C ARG A 31 -35.45 -5.56 6.08
N PRO A 32 -34.38 -5.06 6.73
CA PRO A 32 -34.21 -3.62 6.91
C PRO A 32 -34.12 -2.89 5.55
N PRO A 33 -34.57 -1.62 5.44
CA PRO A 33 -34.99 -1.03 4.16
C PRO A 33 -33.88 -0.57 3.19
N ASN A 34 -32.65 -1.09 3.33
CA ASN A 34 -31.55 -0.80 2.42
C ASN A 34 -31.49 -1.90 1.34
N GLU A 35 -32.30 -1.75 0.30
CA GLU A 35 -32.37 -2.68 -0.83
C GLU A 35 -31.01 -2.81 -1.55
N ILE A 36 -30.44 -4.01 -1.53
CA ILE A 36 -29.38 -4.43 -2.45
C ILE A 36 -30.02 -4.64 -3.82
N GLN A 37 -29.91 -3.66 -4.73
CA GLN A 37 -30.67 -3.70 -5.98
C GLN A 37 -30.13 -4.67 -7.05
N THR A 38 -28.85 -5.04 -7.02
CA THR A 38 -28.30 -6.08 -7.90
C THR A 38 -27.18 -6.87 -7.25
N PRO A 39 -27.10 -8.20 -7.43
CA PRO A 39 -25.86 -8.94 -7.18
C PRO A 39 -24.73 -8.47 -8.11
N VAL A 40 -23.48 -8.65 -7.64
CA VAL A 40 -22.24 -8.22 -8.32
C VAL A 40 -21.36 -9.42 -8.63
N ILE A 41 -20.86 -9.51 -9.87
CA ILE A 41 -19.80 -10.46 -10.25
C ILE A 41 -18.54 -9.69 -10.63
N ILE A 42 -17.43 -10.00 -9.96
CA ILE A 42 -16.13 -9.34 -10.11
C ILE A 42 -15.22 -10.15 -11.05
N VAL A 43 -14.65 -9.50 -12.07
CA VAL A 43 -13.59 -10.07 -12.94
C VAL A 43 -12.27 -9.33 -12.69
N PRO A 44 -11.23 -10.00 -12.16
CA PRO A 44 -9.97 -9.37 -11.79
C PRO A 44 -9.05 -9.06 -12.98
N GLY A 45 -7.91 -8.41 -12.71
CA GLY A 45 -6.92 -8.01 -13.71
C GLY A 45 -5.70 -8.93 -13.75
N THR A 46 -4.63 -8.52 -14.45
CA THR A 46 -3.34 -9.23 -14.49
C THR A 46 -2.78 -9.42 -13.08
N GLY A 47 -2.36 -10.64 -12.74
CA GLY A 47 -1.91 -10.98 -11.37
C GLY A 47 -3.02 -10.95 -10.31
N GLY A 48 -4.26 -10.63 -10.68
CA GLY A 48 -5.36 -10.33 -9.75
C GLY A 48 -6.15 -11.54 -9.22
N SER A 49 -5.65 -12.76 -9.47
CA SER A 49 -6.21 -14.02 -8.96
C SER A 49 -5.09 -14.88 -8.41
N GLN A 50 -5.32 -15.62 -7.33
CA GLN A 50 -4.40 -16.68 -6.94
C GLN A 50 -4.28 -17.74 -8.06
N LEU A 51 -3.10 -18.34 -8.20
CA LEU A 51 -2.83 -19.47 -9.09
C LEU A 51 -2.14 -20.58 -8.29
N GLN A 52 -2.60 -21.80 -8.43
CA GLN A 52 -1.98 -22.99 -7.84
C GLN A 52 -1.35 -23.86 -8.94
N ALA A 53 -0.29 -24.58 -8.60
CA ALA A 53 0.36 -25.51 -9.51
C ALA A 53 0.70 -26.85 -8.85
N LYS A 54 0.82 -27.90 -9.67
CA LYS A 54 1.32 -29.23 -9.29
C LYS A 54 2.44 -29.63 -10.24
N LEU A 55 3.52 -30.23 -9.71
CA LEU A 55 4.73 -30.53 -10.49
C LEU A 55 4.93 -32.03 -10.71
N ASN A 56 5.30 -32.37 -11.93
CA ASN A 56 5.90 -33.64 -12.36
C ASN A 56 6.87 -33.36 -13.53
N LYS A 57 7.87 -32.51 -13.29
CA LYS A 57 8.76 -31.97 -14.32
C LYS A 57 9.76 -33.03 -14.79
N PRO A 58 10.09 -33.10 -16.09
CA PRO A 58 11.12 -34.03 -16.58
C PRO A 58 12.52 -33.66 -16.07
N ASN A 59 12.82 -32.35 -15.98
CA ASN A 59 14.08 -31.76 -15.52
C ASN A 59 13.80 -30.43 -14.79
N THR A 60 14.80 -29.88 -14.13
CA THR A 60 14.76 -28.56 -13.45
C THR A 60 16.01 -27.74 -13.81
N LEU A 61 15.93 -26.40 -13.79
CA LEU A 61 17.10 -25.54 -14.05
C LEU A 61 18.22 -25.73 -13.01
N HIS A 62 17.83 -25.95 -11.76
CA HIS A 62 18.74 -26.05 -10.63
C HIS A 62 18.35 -27.22 -9.72
N TRP A 63 19.34 -27.77 -9.02
CA TRP A 63 19.18 -28.92 -8.12
C TRP A 63 18.22 -28.65 -6.94
N TYR A 64 18.07 -27.38 -6.55
CA TYR A 64 17.19 -26.94 -5.46
C TYR A 64 15.75 -26.64 -5.91
N CYS A 65 15.45 -26.68 -7.21
CA CYS A 65 14.08 -26.55 -7.70
C CYS A 65 13.35 -27.89 -7.55
N SER A 66 12.14 -27.88 -6.99
CA SER A 66 11.30 -29.09 -6.86
C SER A 66 10.97 -29.67 -8.24
N LYS A 67 11.27 -30.96 -8.43
CA LYS A 67 10.93 -31.71 -9.64
C LYS A 67 9.49 -32.22 -9.62
N THR A 68 9.01 -32.64 -8.45
CA THR A 68 7.66 -33.19 -8.21
C THR A 68 6.99 -32.53 -7.00
N THR A 69 5.65 -32.53 -6.94
CA THR A 69 4.87 -32.22 -5.73
C THR A 69 3.69 -33.19 -5.57
N ASP A 70 3.41 -33.60 -4.34
CA ASP A 70 2.36 -34.59 -4.05
C ASP A 70 0.96 -34.03 -4.33
N ASP A 71 0.75 -32.74 -4.03
CA ASP A 71 -0.46 -31.98 -4.32
C ASP A 71 -0.13 -30.58 -4.88
N TYR A 72 -1.18 -29.81 -5.15
CA TYR A 72 -1.16 -28.42 -5.57
C TYR A 72 -0.64 -27.48 -4.48
N PHE A 73 0.24 -26.56 -4.84
CA PHE A 73 0.74 -25.47 -3.99
C PHE A 73 0.45 -24.11 -4.63
N THR A 74 0.41 -23.04 -3.84
CA THR A 74 0.26 -21.67 -4.36
C THR A 74 1.50 -21.26 -5.16
N LEU A 75 1.32 -21.14 -6.48
CA LEU A 75 2.32 -20.63 -7.43
C LEU A 75 2.31 -19.10 -7.44
N TRP A 76 1.12 -18.49 -7.39
CA TRP A 76 0.93 -17.05 -7.31
C TRP A 76 -0.17 -16.68 -6.28
N LEU A 77 0.02 -15.71 -5.38
CA LEU A 77 1.25 -15.00 -5.05
C LEU A 77 1.88 -15.58 -3.78
N LYS A 78 2.96 -16.35 -3.95
CA LYS A 78 3.76 -16.89 -2.84
C LYS A 78 5.04 -16.06 -2.68
N LYS A 79 5.10 -15.20 -1.66
CA LYS A 79 6.21 -14.26 -1.42
C LYS A 79 7.59 -14.91 -1.45
N SER A 80 7.74 -16.11 -0.88
CA SER A 80 9.01 -16.84 -0.87
C SER A 80 9.50 -17.26 -2.25
N SER A 81 8.58 -17.46 -3.21
CA SER A 81 8.90 -17.81 -4.59
C SER A 81 9.51 -16.65 -5.37
N LEU A 82 9.36 -15.41 -4.89
CA LEU A 82 9.91 -14.20 -5.52
C LEU A 82 11.24 -13.73 -4.91
N LEU A 83 11.87 -14.55 -4.07
CA LEU A 83 13.19 -14.26 -3.52
C LEU A 83 14.31 -14.77 -4.44
N PRO A 84 15.55 -14.25 -4.32
CA PRO A 84 16.70 -14.77 -5.05
C PRO A 84 16.84 -16.30 -4.93
N PHE A 85 17.37 -16.94 -5.97
CA PHE A 85 17.35 -18.41 -6.19
C PHE A 85 15.95 -19.00 -6.43
N ALA A 86 14.97 -18.72 -5.57
CA ALA A 86 13.60 -19.23 -5.73
C ALA A 86 12.91 -18.70 -7.00
N ILE A 87 13.22 -17.45 -7.40
CA ILE A 87 12.67 -16.80 -8.59
C ILE A 87 12.93 -17.56 -9.89
N ASP A 88 14.07 -18.26 -10.00
CA ASP A 88 14.41 -19.05 -11.20
C ASP A 88 13.55 -20.31 -11.31
N CYS A 89 13.29 -20.97 -10.17
CA CYS A 89 12.36 -22.09 -10.09
C CYS A 89 10.91 -21.64 -10.33
N TRP A 90 10.54 -20.46 -9.80
CA TRP A 90 9.22 -19.87 -10.01
C TRP A 90 8.99 -19.53 -11.48
N ALA A 91 9.91 -18.84 -12.14
CA ALA A 91 9.78 -18.47 -13.54
C ALA A 91 9.69 -19.69 -14.48
N ASP A 92 10.48 -20.75 -14.23
CA ASP A 92 10.36 -22.01 -14.99
C ASP A 92 9.07 -22.81 -14.72
N ASN A 93 8.36 -22.51 -13.63
CA ASN A 93 7.04 -23.07 -13.34
C ASN A 93 5.90 -22.17 -13.85
N MET A 94 6.09 -20.85 -13.85
CA MET A 94 5.10 -19.86 -14.25
C MET A 94 5.00 -19.72 -15.78
N ARG A 95 6.12 -19.84 -16.50
CA ARG A 95 6.17 -19.66 -17.96
C ARG A 95 5.22 -20.58 -18.72
N LEU A 96 4.73 -20.06 -19.84
CA LEU A 96 4.01 -20.81 -20.86
C LEU A 96 4.96 -21.29 -21.97
N VAL A 97 4.51 -22.26 -22.75
CA VAL A 97 5.20 -22.79 -23.93
C VAL A 97 4.23 -22.76 -25.11
N TYR A 98 4.68 -22.24 -26.25
CA TYR A 98 3.91 -22.27 -27.49
C TYR A 98 4.05 -23.62 -28.17
N ASP A 99 2.91 -24.23 -28.49
CA ASP A 99 2.84 -25.47 -29.25
C ASP A 99 2.60 -25.15 -30.73
N GLU A 100 3.62 -25.39 -31.57
CA GLU A 100 3.56 -25.10 -33.02
C GLU A 100 2.48 -25.92 -33.75
N SER A 101 2.11 -27.11 -33.23
CA SER A 101 1.15 -28.00 -33.87
C SER A 101 -0.29 -27.56 -33.65
N THR A 102 -0.63 -27.15 -32.41
CA THR A 102 -1.96 -26.65 -32.06
C THR A 102 -2.09 -25.13 -32.22
N LYS A 103 -0.97 -24.41 -32.32
CA LYS A 103 -0.87 -22.94 -32.31
C LYS A 103 -1.45 -22.30 -31.03
N THR A 104 -1.32 -23.00 -29.91
CA THR A 104 -1.81 -22.56 -28.59
C THR A 104 -0.68 -22.48 -27.58
N MET A 105 -0.88 -21.70 -26.51
CA MET A 105 -0.02 -21.78 -25.33
C MET A 105 -0.41 -22.97 -24.45
N LYS A 106 0.56 -23.53 -23.74
CA LYS A 106 0.41 -24.57 -22.71
C LYS A 106 1.32 -24.25 -21.53
N ASN A 107 1.08 -24.87 -20.38
CA ASN A 107 2.01 -24.79 -19.24
C ASN A 107 3.40 -25.37 -19.59
N ALA A 108 4.42 -25.00 -18.81
CA ALA A 108 5.73 -25.64 -18.87
C ALA A 108 5.63 -27.18 -18.72
N PRO A 109 6.53 -27.97 -19.34
CA PRO A 109 6.47 -29.43 -19.31
C PRO A 109 6.47 -29.99 -17.88
N GLY A 110 5.43 -30.78 -17.56
CA GLY A 110 5.23 -31.34 -16.23
C GLY A 110 4.74 -30.33 -15.19
N VAL A 111 4.11 -29.22 -15.60
CA VAL A 111 3.41 -28.29 -14.71
C VAL A 111 1.92 -28.29 -15.03
N GLU A 112 1.10 -28.62 -14.04
CA GLU A 112 -0.35 -28.47 -14.07
C GLU A 112 -0.72 -27.21 -13.28
N THR A 113 -1.67 -26.40 -13.74
CA THR A 113 -2.12 -25.19 -13.03
C THR A 113 -3.64 -25.18 -12.85
N ARG A 114 -4.10 -24.61 -11.74
CA ARG A 114 -5.53 -24.37 -11.48
C ARG A 114 -5.75 -23.04 -10.76
N VAL A 115 -6.92 -22.47 -10.96
CA VAL A 115 -7.34 -21.21 -10.33
C VAL A 115 -8.34 -21.51 -9.21
N PRO A 116 -7.99 -21.29 -7.93
CA PRO A 116 -8.90 -21.52 -6.81
C PRO A 116 -9.93 -20.39 -6.62
N GLY A 117 -11.03 -20.70 -5.92
CA GLY A 117 -12.01 -19.72 -5.48
C GLY A 117 -12.97 -19.20 -6.55
N PHE A 118 -13.24 -19.98 -7.61
CA PHE A 118 -14.23 -19.57 -8.62
C PHE A 118 -15.64 -19.51 -8.03
N GLY A 119 -16.29 -18.35 -8.12
CA GLY A 119 -17.56 -18.05 -7.47
C GLY A 119 -17.44 -17.46 -6.05
N GLU A 120 -16.26 -17.52 -5.45
CA GLU A 120 -15.92 -16.90 -4.17
C GLU A 120 -15.17 -15.57 -4.39
N THR A 121 -14.86 -14.83 -3.32
CA THR A 121 -14.11 -13.56 -3.42
C THR A 121 -12.71 -13.61 -2.79
N SER A 122 -12.45 -14.54 -1.86
CA SER A 122 -11.21 -14.58 -1.06
C SER A 122 -9.92 -14.60 -1.89
N THR A 123 -9.90 -15.34 -3.00
CA THR A 123 -8.73 -15.51 -3.88
C THR A 123 -8.45 -14.35 -4.83
N ILE A 124 -9.32 -13.32 -4.84
CA ILE A 124 -9.07 -12.02 -5.49
C ILE A 124 -8.94 -10.89 -4.47
N GLU A 125 -9.52 -11.04 -3.27
CA GLU A 125 -9.39 -10.07 -2.19
C GLU A 125 -7.94 -9.99 -1.70
N TYR A 126 -7.32 -11.17 -1.49
CA TYR A 126 -5.94 -11.34 -1.05
C TYR A 126 -5.20 -12.26 -2.03
N LEU A 127 -4.08 -11.77 -2.57
CA LEU A 127 -3.30 -12.52 -3.58
C LEU A 127 -2.38 -13.57 -2.95
N ASP A 128 -2.11 -13.48 -1.66
CA ASP A 128 -1.30 -14.41 -0.89
C ASP A 128 -2.13 -15.18 0.14
N THR A 129 -1.69 -16.39 0.49
CA THR A 129 -2.34 -17.22 1.51
C THR A 129 -2.15 -16.72 2.94
N THR A 130 -1.33 -15.68 3.16
CA THR A 130 -1.14 -15.06 4.49
C THR A 130 -2.02 -13.81 4.72
N GLY A 131 -2.84 -13.40 3.74
CA GLY A 131 -3.78 -12.29 3.90
C GLY A 131 -3.10 -10.91 3.98
N LEU A 132 -1.89 -10.75 3.46
CA LEU A 132 -1.10 -9.53 3.59
C LEU A 132 -1.06 -8.67 2.32
N ILE A 133 -1.34 -9.24 1.15
CA ILE A 133 -1.33 -8.56 -0.15
C ILE A 133 -2.78 -8.36 -0.61
N LYS A 134 -3.38 -7.27 -0.12
CA LYS A 134 -4.72 -6.82 -0.52
C LYS A 134 -4.73 -6.41 -2.00
N TYR A 135 -5.73 -6.87 -2.73
CA TYR A 135 -6.05 -6.42 -4.09
C TYR A 135 -7.53 -5.96 -4.18
N PHE A 136 -8.51 -6.87 -4.32
CA PHE A 136 -9.92 -6.48 -4.27
C PHE A 136 -10.49 -6.30 -2.85
N ALA A 137 -9.74 -6.65 -1.80
CA ALA A 137 -10.21 -6.57 -0.41
C ALA A 137 -10.86 -5.21 -0.07
N PRO A 138 -10.28 -4.03 -0.38
CA PRO A 138 -10.89 -2.74 -0.04
C PRO A 138 -12.27 -2.53 -0.68
N MET A 139 -12.47 -3.01 -1.91
CA MET A 139 -13.75 -2.91 -2.62
C MET A 139 -14.76 -3.94 -2.09
N VAL A 140 -14.35 -5.19 -1.85
CA VAL A 140 -15.26 -6.24 -1.35
C VAL A 140 -15.66 -6.00 0.11
N GLU A 141 -14.72 -5.59 0.97
CA GLU A 141 -15.00 -5.13 2.35
C GLU A 141 -16.03 -3.98 2.33
N THR A 142 -15.88 -3.04 1.37
CA THR A 142 -16.82 -1.93 1.17
C THR A 142 -18.20 -2.39 0.69
N LEU A 143 -18.28 -3.30 -0.29
CA LEU A 143 -19.56 -3.89 -0.72
C LEU A 143 -20.27 -4.59 0.44
N VAL A 144 -19.54 -5.39 1.23
CA VAL A 144 -20.08 -6.09 2.40
C VAL A 144 -20.58 -5.10 3.46
N SER A 145 -19.90 -3.96 3.65
CA SER A 145 -20.39 -2.87 4.52
C SER A 145 -21.71 -2.24 4.07
N TRP A 146 -22.11 -2.44 2.80
CA TRP A 146 -23.40 -1.99 2.26
C TRP A 146 -24.47 -3.09 2.27
N GLY A 147 -24.16 -4.27 2.81
CA GLY A 147 -25.08 -5.40 2.97
C GLY A 147 -24.81 -6.60 2.04
N TYR A 148 -23.86 -6.51 1.12
CA TYR A 148 -23.51 -7.64 0.26
C TYR A 148 -22.89 -8.80 1.06
N GLN A 149 -23.02 -10.01 0.54
CA GLN A 149 -22.59 -11.27 1.13
C GLN A 149 -21.70 -12.01 0.13
N ARG A 150 -20.48 -12.32 0.57
CA ARG A 150 -19.48 -13.06 -0.22
C ARG A 150 -20.03 -14.44 -0.61
N GLY A 151 -19.77 -14.89 -1.82
CA GLY A 151 -20.25 -16.18 -2.34
C GLY A 151 -21.72 -16.17 -2.81
N GLU A 152 -22.54 -15.22 -2.37
CA GLU A 152 -23.97 -15.14 -2.71
C GLU A 152 -24.34 -13.93 -3.57
N THR A 153 -24.31 -12.72 -2.99
CA THR A 153 -24.66 -11.46 -3.67
C THR A 153 -23.44 -10.73 -4.23
N VAL A 154 -22.23 -10.99 -3.71
CA VAL A 154 -20.97 -10.60 -4.34
C VAL A 154 -20.08 -11.83 -4.54
N ARG A 155 -19.71 -12.09 -5.79
CA ARG A 155 -18.93 -13.27 -6.23
C ARG A 155 -17.82 -12.83 -7.17
N ALA A 156 -16.77 -13.63 -7.33
CA ALA A 156 -15.75 -13.38 -8.34
C ALA A 156 -15.58 -14.51 -9.35
N ALA A 157 -15.07 -14.15 -10.52
CA ALA A 157 -14.65 -15.06 -11.57
C ALA A 157 -13.13 -14.92 -11.79
N PRO A 158 -12.31 -15.45 -10.87
CA PRO A 158 -10.86 -15.53 -11.07
C PRO A 158 -10.52 -16.41 -12.28
N TYR A 159 -9.40 -16.11 -12.94
CA TYR A 159 -8.92 -16.82 -14.14
C TYR A 159 -7.40 -16.87 -14.20
N ASP A 160 -6.87 -17.73 -15.08
CA ASP A 160 -5.43 -17.85 -15.31
C ASP A 160 -5.00 -16.66 -16.20
N PHE A 161 -4.49 -15.62 -15.54
CA PHE A 161 -4.23 -14.32 -16.14
C PHE A 161 -3.05 -14.29 -17.12
N ARG A 162 -2.29 -15.38 -17.24
CA ARG A 162 -1.18 -15.53 -18.21
C ARG A 162 -1.70 -15.68 -19.65
N TYR A 163 -2.84 -16.34 -19.79
CA TYR A 163 -3.45 -16.67 -21.08
C TYR A 163 -4.41 -15.58 -21.54
N GLY A 164 -4.15 -15.01 -22.72
CA GLY A 164 -5.02 -14.08 -23.44
C GLY A 164 -6.43 -14.62 -23.74
N PRO A 165 -7.37 -13.78 -24.20
CA PRO A 165 -8.77 -14.18 -24.43
C PRO A 165 -8.97 -15.28 -25.48
N GLU A 166 -7.97 -15.58 -26.32
CA GLU A 166 -8.01 -16.66 -27.30
C GLU A 166 -8.13 -18.04 -26.65
N SER A 167 -7.51 -18.22 -25.48
CA SER A 167 -7.38 -19.50 -24.79
C SER A 167 -8.44 -19.71 -23.69
N GLN A 168 -9.41 -18.81 -23.56
CA GLN A 168 -10.29 -18.69 -22.37
C GLN A 168 -11.73 -19.18 -22.60
N SER A 169 -11.96 -20.07 -23.56
CA SER A 169 -13.30 -20.59 -23.90
C SER A 169 -14.00 -21.27 -22.72
N GLU A 170 -13.27 -22.11 -21.96
CA GLU A 170 -13.79 -22.78 -20.76
C GLU A 170 -14.14 -21.77 -19.66
N TYR A 171 -13.25 -20.78 -19.41
CA TYR A 171 -13.50 -19.71 -18.46
C TYR A 171 -14.75 -18.90 -18.83
N PHE A 172 -14.93 -18.53 -20.11
CA PHE A 172 -16.13 -17.83 -20.56
C PHE A 172 -17.41 -18.66 -20.40
N SER A 173 -17.33 -19.99 -20.54
CA SER A 173 -18.46 -20.88 -20.23
C SER A 173 -18.79 -20.85 -18.73
N LYS A 174 -17.78 -21.00 -17.87
CA LYS A 174 -17.94 -20.93 -16.40
C LYS A 174 -18.46 -19.56 -15.93
N LEU A 175 -18.01 -18.47 -16.52
CA LEU A 175 -18.50 -17.11 -16.24
C LEU A 175 -19.96 -16.95 -16.64
N LYS A 176 -20.39 -17.53 -17.77
CA LYS A 176 -21.79 -17.55 -18.18
C LYS A 176 -22.67 -18.27 -17.15
N THR A 177 -22.29 -19.49 -16.77
CA THR A 177 -22.98 -20.26 -15.74
C THR A 177 -23.01 -19.53 -14.40
N LEU A 178 -21.90 -18.92 -13.97
CA LEU A 178 -21.84 -18.12 -12.75
C LEU A 178 -22.85 -16.97 -12.77
N ILE A 179 -23.00 -16.28 -13.90
CA ILE A 179 -23.98 -15.19 -14.09
C ILE A 179 -25.42 -15.72 -14.03
N GLU A 180 -25.72 -16.84 -14.68
CA GLU A 180 -27.05 -17.46 -14.72
C GLU A 180 -27.47 -18.03 -13.34
N ASP A 181 -26.55 -18.69 -12.65
CA ASP A 181 -26.72 -19.21 -11.29
C ASP A 181 -26.94 -18.07 -10.28
N THR A 182 -26.08 -17.05 -10.34
CA THR A 182 -26.15 -15.90 -9.41
C THR A 182 -27.42 -15.09 -9.65
N TYR A 183 -27.88 -14.95 -10.89
CA TYR A 183 -29.17 -14.33 -11.22
C TYR A 183 -30.32 -15.10 -10.56
N SER A 184 -30.34 -16.43 -10.73
CA SER A 184 -31.42 -17.28 -10.22
C SER A 184 -31.42 -17.36 -8.68
N ALA A 185 -30.25 -17.51 -8.06
CA ALA A 185 -30.09 -17.53 -6.60
C ALA A 185 -30.51 -16.20 -5.94
N ASN A 186 -30.24 -15.07 -6.61
CA ASN A 186 -30.57 -13.74 -6.10
C ASN A 186 -31.95 -13.24 -6.57
N GLY A 187 -32.93 -14.13 -6.68
CA GLY A 187 -34.32 -13.78 -6.94
C GLY A 187 -34.61 -13.29 -8.37
N ASN A 188 -33.84 -13.75 -9.36
CA ASN A 188 -33.89 -13.29 -10.75
C ASN A 188 -33.51 -11.81 -10.93
N ASN A 189 -32.68 -11.27 -10.04
CA ASN A 189 -32.13 -9.92 -10.20
C ASN A 189 -30.95 -9.93 -11.18
N LYS A 190 -30.96 -8.96 -12.08
CA LYS A 190 -29.88 -8.75 -13.07
C LYS A 190 -28.54 -8.48 -12.38
N ILE A 191 -27.47 -9.00 -12.96
CA ILE A 191 -26.11 -8.85 -12.46
C ILE A 191 -25.54 -7.47 -12.84
N THR A 192 -24.90 -6.79 -11.87
CA THR A 192 -23.90 -5.77 -12.19
C THR A 192 -22.54 -6.46 -12.35
N LEU A 193 -21.95 -6.40 -13.54
CA LEU A 193 -20.57 -6.82 -13.73
C LEU A 193 -19.63 -5.73 -13.22
N MET A 194 -18.57 -6.11 -12.51
CA MET A 194 -17.49 -5.21 -12.11
C MET A 194 -16.17 -5.81 -12.58
N SER A 195 -15.32 -5.05 -13.28
CA SER A 195 -14.01 -5.56 -13.67
C SER A 195 -12.91 -4.52 -13.60
N HIS A 196 -11.68 -4.97 -13.37
CA HIS A 196 -10.50 -4.11 -13.21
C HIS A 196 -9.39 -4.46 -14.19
N SER A 197 -8.72 -3.44 -14.74
CA SER A 197 -7.52 -3.60 -15.58
C SER A 197 -7.75 -4.56 -16.76
N LEU A 198 -6.92 -5.60 -16.93
CA LEU A 198 -7.08 -6.68 -17.93
C LEU A 198 -8.46 -7.38 -17.87
N GLY A 199 -9.10 -7.41 -16.71
CA GLY A 199 -10.45 -7.96 -16.56
C GLY A 199 -11.48 -7.22 -17.41
N CYS A 200 -11.27 -5.93 -17.69
CA CYS A 200 -12.16 -5.14 -18.52
C CYS A 200 -12.24 -5.63 -19.98
N PRO A 201 -11.13 -5.72 -20.75
CA PRO A 201 -11.18 -6.32 -22.08
C PRO A 201 -11.57 -7.82 -22.08
N TYR A 202 -11.37 -8.57 -20.99
CA TYR A 202 -11.88 -9.96 -20.90
C TYR A 202 -13.40 -9.99 -20.80
N THR A 203 -13.99 -9.13 -19.96
CA THR A 203 -15.45 -8.95 -19.89
C THR A 203 -16.01 -8.45 -21.23
N LEU A 204 -15.27 -7.61 -21.97
CA LEU A 204 -15.66 -7.17 -23.31
C LEU A 204 -15.76 -8.35 -24.30
N VAL A 205 -14.73 -9.19 -24.37
CA VAL A 205 -14.73 -10.39 -25.23
C VAL A 205 -15.84 -11.35 -24.84
N PHE A 206 -16.07 -11.54 -23.54
CA PHE A 206 -17.19 -12.33 -23.04
C PHE A 206 -18.55 -11.79 -23.52
N LEU A 207 -18.83 -10.50 -23.32
CA LEU A 207 -20.10 -9.86 -23.69
C LEU A 207 -20.33 -9.81 -25.20
N ASN A 208 -19.27 -9.74 -26.00
CA ASN A 208 -19.35 -9.81 -27.47
C ASN A 208 -19.61 -11.22 -27.99
N LYS A 209 -19.38 -12.27 -27.19
CA LYS A 209 -19.74 -13.66 -27.49
C LYS A 209 -21.17 -14.03 -27.04
N GLN A 210 -21.88 -13.16 -26.31
CA GLN A 210 -23.28 -13.42 -25.90
C GLN A 210 -24.28 -12.73 -26.84
N THR A 211 -25.45 -13.38 -27.03
CA THR A 211 -26.58 -12.78 -27.75
C THR A 211 -27.11 -11.55 -27.02
N GLN A 212 -27.79 -10.66 -27.74
CA GLN A 212 -28.37 -9.48 -27.11
C GLN A 212 -29.45 -9.87 -26.09
N ASP A 213 -30.35 -10.78 -26.44
CA ASP A 213 -31.39 -11.30 -25.55
C ASP A 213 -30.82 -11.86 -24.23
N TRP A 214 -29.65 -12.51 -24.28
CA TRP A 214 -28.99 -12.99 -23.06
C TRP A 214 -28.50 -11.82 -22.21
N LYS A 215 -27.86 -10.82 -22.81
CA LYS A 215 -27.39 -9.63 -22.07
C LYS A 215 -28.55 -8.83 -21.49
N ASP A 216 -29.60 -8.64 -22.28
CA ASP A 216 -30.82 -7.94 -21.89
C ASP A 216 -31.62 -8.71 -20.82
N ARG A 217 -31.44 -10.03 -20.70
CA ARG A 217 -31.99 -10.84 -19.60
C ARG A 217 -31.14 -10.75 -18.34
N TYR A 218 -29.83 -10.98 -18.42
CA TYR A 218 -28.99 -11.25 -17.25
C TYR A 218 -28.17 -10.06 -16.74
N ILE A 219 -27.84 -9.07 -17.58
CA ILE A 219 -26.94 -7.97 -17.22
C ILE A 219 -27.74 -6.68 -17.01
N LEU A 220 -27.52 -6.01 -15.86
CA LEU A 220 -28.06 -4.66 -15.63
C LEU A 220 -27.13 -3.62 -16.27
N GLN A 221 -25.87 -3.68 -15.86
CA GLN A 221 -24.85 -2.69 -16.14
C GLN A 221 -23.46 -3.31 -15.92
N TRP A 222 -22.45 -2.64 -16.41
CA TRP A 222 -21.05 -3.03 -16.28
C TRP A 222 -20.22 -1.85 -15.81
N ILE A 223 -19.58 -2.00 -14.65
CA ILE A 223 -18.65 -1.06 -14.05
C ILE A 223 -17.24 -1.52 -14.40
N THR A 224 -16.47 -0.62 -15.02
CA THR A 224 -15.08 -0.86 -15.43
C THR A 224 -14.17 0.07 -14.66
N LEU A 225 -13.11 -0.49 -14.10
CA LEU A 225 -12.16 0.15 -13.20
C LEU A 225 -10.79 0.10 -13.86
N SER A 226 -10.22 1.24 -14.25
CA SER A 226 -8.89 1.34 -14.87
C SER A 226 -8.71 0.43 -16.12
N GLY A 227 -9.74 0.32 -16.96
CA GLY A 227 -9.79 -0.65 -18.06
C GLY A 227 -8.76 -0.41 -19.17
N VAL A 228 -8.03 -1.46 -19.57
CA VAL A 228 -6.94 -1.37 -20.56
C VAL A 228 -7.46 -1.64 -21.98
N TRP A 229 -8.07 -0.64 -22.60
CA TRP A 229 -8.86 -0.84 -23.82
C TRP A 229 -8.07 -1.00 -25.12
N GLY A 230 -6.92 -0.34 -25.26
CA GLY A 230 -6.03 -0.49 -26.41
C GLY A 230 -4.57 -0.72 -26.03
N GLY A 231 -4.35 -1.38 -24.90
CA GLY A 231 -3.01 -1.67 -24.38
C GLY A 231 -2.39 -0.56 -23.52
N THR A 232 -1.13 -0.75 -23.14
CA THR A 232 -0.31 0.24 -22.40
C THR A 232 1.13 0.23 -22.92
N ALA A 233 1.77 1.40 -22.99
CA ALA A 233 3.17 1.52 -23.40
C ALA A 233 4.12 0.77 -22.44
N GLU A 234 3.72 0.52 -21.18
CA GLU A 234 4.52 -0.24 -20.19
C GLU A 234 4.93 -1.65 -20.69
N GLN A 235 4.14 -2.25 -21.59
CA GLN A 235 4.50 -3.53 -22.22
C GLN A 235 5.87 -3.47 -22.93
N ILE A 236 6.25 -2.32 -23.51
CA ILE A 236 7.55 -2.16 -24.17
C ILE A 236 8.70 -2.38 -23.18
N SER A 237 8.60 -1.82 -21.97
CA SER A 237 9.59 -2.01 -20.91
C SER A 237 9.58 -3.43 -20.35
N LEU A 238 8.40 -4.06 -20.28
CA LEU A 238 8.23 -5.44 -19.83
C LEU A 238 8.87 -6.45 -20.81
N PHE A 239 8.59 -6.34 -22.12
CA PHE A 239 9.17 -7.23 -23.12
C PHE A 239 10.68 -7.00 -23.30
N SER A 240 11.16 -5.74 -23.29
CA SER A 240 12.58 -5.42 -23.38
C SER A 240 13.32 -5.75 -22.09
N SER A 241 13.13 -4.95 -21.03
CA SER A 241 13.96 -4.95 -19.82
C SER A 241 13.40 -5.72 -18.62
N GLY A 242 12.16 -6.23 -18.71
CA GLY A 242 11.44 -6.91 -17.63
C GLY A 242 10.77 -5.95 -16.63
N ASN A 243 9.72 -6.43 -15.95
CA ASN A 243 8.99 -5.67 -14.93
C ASN A 243 8.96 -6.44 -13.60
N THR A 244 9.16 -5.78 -12.46
CA THR A 244 9.16 -6.43 -11.14
C THR A 244 7.80 -6.33 -10.41
N PHE A 245 6.74 -5.85 -11.07
CA PHE A 245 5.40 -5.64 -10.49
C PHE A 245 5.44 -4.81 -9.19
N GLY A 246 6.28 -3.77 -9.16
CA GLY A 246 6.47 -2.88 -8.01
C GLY A 246 7.43 -3.42 -6.93
N ILE A 247 7.89 -4.67 -7.03
CA ILE A 247 8.92 -5.21 -6.11
C ILE A 247 10.27 -4.52 -6.39
N PRO A 248 11.02 -4.05 -5.38
CA PRO A 248 12.32 -3.42 -5.60
C PRO A 248 13.28 -4.30 -6.42
N LYS A 249 13.94 -3.71 -7.43
CA LYS A 249 14.90 -4.38 -8.35
C LYS A 249 16.09 -5.08 -7.65
N ILE A 250 16.32 -4.79 -6.37
CA ILE A 250 17.33 -5.44 -5.52
C ILE A 250 16.85 -6.78 -4.92
N LEU A 251 15.54 -7.03 -4.91
CA LEU A 251 14.94 -8.29 -4.44
C LEU A 251 14.60 -9.22 -5.62
N VAL A 252 14.08 -8.66 -6.71
CA VAL A 252 13.76 -9.37 -7.96
C VAL A 252 14.56 -8.74 -9.09
N ASN A 253 15.40 -9.53 -9.76
CA ASN A 253 16.03 -9.11 -11.00
C ASN A 253 14.97 -9.12 -12.12
N PRO A 254 14.65 -7.97 -12.77
CA PRO A 254 13.62 -7.91 -13.80
C PRO A 254 13.91 -8.84 -14.99
N LEU A 255 15.18 -9.10 -15.31
CA LEU A 255 15.56 -9.99 -16.41
C LEU A 255 15.25 -11.47 -16.12
N LYS A 256 15.17 -11.87 -14.84
CA LYS A 256 14.81 -13.24 -14.46
C LYS A 256 13.31 -13.51 -14.64
N VAL A 257 12.46 -12.52 -14.33
CA VAL A 257 11.01 -12.60 -14.54
C VAL A 257 10.61 -12.32 -15.99
N ARG A 258 11.37 -11.48 -16.72
CA ARG A 258 11.16 -11.22 -18.16
C ARG A 258 10.95 -12.50 -18.97
N GLY A 259 11.67 -13.57 -18.64
CA GLY A 259 11.57 -14.86 -19.33
C GLY A 259 10.17 -15.47 -19.29
N GLU A 260 9.45 -15.38 -18.15
CA GLU A 260 8.07 -15.86 -18.05
C GLU A 260 7.07 -14.80 -18.57
N GLN A 261 7.27 -13.52 -18.23
CA GLN A 261 6.45 -12.41 -18.71
C GLN A 261 6.33 -12.34 -20.24
N ARG A 262 7.41 -12.66 -20.97
CA ARG A 262 7.44 -12.74 -22.44
C ARG A 262 6.50 -13.83 -22.99
N THR A 263 6.25 -14.89 -22.23
CA THR A 263 5.43 -16.05 -22.67
C THR A 263 3.93 -15.86 -22.47
N ASP A 264 3.52 -14.92 -21.62
CA ASP A 264 2.11 -14.63 -21.35
C ASP A 264 1.43 -13.96 -22.56
N THR A 265 0.47 -14.65 -23.20
CA THR A 265 -0.30 -14.06 -24.31
C THR A 265 -1.17 -12.88 -23.86
N SER A 266 -1.49 -12.77 -22.57
CA SER A 266 -2.17 -11.60 -22.01
C SER A 266 -1.30 -10.33 -22.06
N ASN A 267 0.01 -10.42 -21.79
CA ASN A 267 0.93 -9.28 -21.92
C ASN A 267 1.07 -8.83 -23.37
N VAL A 268 1.13 -9.79 -24.30
CA VAL A 268 1.16 -9.49 -25.75
C VAL A 268 -0.15 -8.83 -26.21
N TYR A 269 -1.29 -9.27 -25.66
CA TYR A 269 -2.61 -8.68 -25.92
C TYR A 269 -2.75 -7.24 -25.37
N LEU A 270 -1.95 -6.87 -24.36
CA LEU A 270 -1.89 -5.52 -23.81
C LEU A 270 -0.91 -4.59 -24.53
N LEU A 271 -0.31 -4.97 -25.66
CA LEU A 271 0.53 -4.07 -26.46
C LEU A 271 -0.27 -2.86 -26.99
N PRO A 272 0.35 -1.67 -27.08
CA PRO A 272 -0.29 -0.48 -27.64
C PRO A 272 -0.91 -0.70 -29.03
N SER A 273 -2.21 -0.44 -29.16
CA SER A 273 -2.93 -0.67 -30.41
C SER A 273 -2.77 0.49 -31.40
N ARG A 274 -2.72 0.15 -32.69
CA ARG A 274 -2.73 1.10 -33.83
C ARG A 274 -4.00 1.96 -33.93
N GLU A 275 -4.98 1.77 -33.05
CA GLU A 275 -6.19 2.58 -32.97
C GLU A 275 -6.04 3.81 -32.04
N LEU A 276 -5.14 3.72 -31.07
CA LEU A 276 -4.94 4.74 -30.02
C LEU A 276 -3.52 5.34 -30.05
N TRP A 277 -2.56 4.63 -30.63
CA TRP A 277 -1.24 5.17 -30.98
C TRP A 277 -1.15 5.31 -32.48
N SER A 278 -0.73 6.48 -32.93
CA SER A 278 -0.56 6.76 -34.35
C SER A 278 0.65 6.03 -34.92
N ALA A 279 0.60 5.91 -36.24
CA ALA A 279 1.56 5.30 -37.13
C ALA A 279 3.04 5.71 -36.91
N ASP A 280 3.28 6.90 -36.36
CA ASP A 280 4.59 7.55 -36.29
C ASP A 280 4.97 7.92 -34.84
N GLU A 281 4.15 7.51 -33.86
CA GLU A 281 4.45 7.68 -32.44
C GLU A 281 5.45 6.65 -31.96
N VAL A 282 6.63 7.15 -31.56
CA VAL A 282 7.72 6.34 -31.01
C VAL A 282 7.38 5.86 -29.59
N LEU A 283 7.49 4.55 -29.40
CA LEU A 283 7.30 3.83 -28.14
C LEU A 283 8.63 3.47 -27.47
N ALA A 284 9.64 3.07 -28.25
CA ALA A 284 11.01 2.89 -27.78
C ALA A 284 12.03 3.62 -28.67
N ILE A 285 13.07 4.15 -28.05
CA ILE A 285 14.20 4.86 -28.67
C ILE A 285 15.47 4.10 -28.31
N THR A 286 16.23 3.63 -29.30
CA THR A 286 17.58 3.09 -29.12
C THR A 286 18.56 3.87 -30.03
N PRO A 287 19.89 3.70 -29.86
CA PRO A 287 20.87 4.33 -30.75
C PRO A 287 20.73 3.89 -32.22
N GLU A 288 20.25 2.66 -32.45
CA GLU A 288 20.15 2.04 -33.77
C GLU A 288 18.86 2.42 -34.49
N ARG A 289 17.72 2.48 -33.76
CA ARG A 289 16.40 2.79 -34.34
C ARG A 289 15.37 3.24 -33.30
N ASN A 290 14.29 3.82 -33.82
CA ASN A 290 13.04 4.00 -33.09
C ASN A 290 12.07 2.85 -33.39
N TYR A 291 11.20 2.53 -32.44
CA TYR A 291 10.11 1.56 -32.59
C TYR A 291 8.76 2.24 -32.36
N THR A 292 7.84 2.07 -33.31
CA THR A 292 6.43 2.50 -33.24
C THR A 292 5.51 1.28 -33.18
N VAL A 293 4.18 1.49 -33.19
CA VAL A 293 3.19 0.41 -33.36
C VAL A 293 3.31 -0.35 -34.69
N LYS A 294 4.02 0.17 -35.70
CA LYS A 294 4.32 -0.55 -36.94
C LYS A 294 5.49 -1.54 -36.77
N ASP A 295 6.36 -1.29 -35.80
CA ASP A 295 7.69 -1.92 -35.72
C ASP A 295 7.74 -3.18 -34.86
N TYR A 296 6.60 -3.65 -34.32
CA TYR A 296 6.59 -4.78 -33.39
C TYR A 296 7.29 -6.06 -33.89
N ASP A 297 7.15 -6.38 -35.18
CA ASP A 297 7.83 -7.55 -35.75
C ASP A 297 9.36 -7.38 -35.75
N GLY A 298 9.86 -6.15 -35.88
CA GLY A 298 11.27 -5.80 -35.72
C GLY A 298 11.70 -5.75 -34.26
N PHE A 299 10.93 -5.07 -33.40
CA PHE A 299 11.17 -5.05 -31.95
C PHE A 299 11.33 -6.45 -31.35
N PHE A 300 10.47 -7.40 -31.75
CA PHE A 300 10.58 -8.79 -31.29
C PHE A 300 11.80 -9.55 -31.83
N GLN A 301 12.35 -9.17 -33.00
CA GLN A 301 13.63 -9.69 -33.47
C GLN A 301 14.79 -9.08 -32.66
N ASP A 302 14.77 -7.76 -32.51
CA ASP A 302 15.87 -6.98 -31.93
C ASP A 302 16.03 -7.20 -30.41
N ILE A 303 15.02 -7.72 -29.71
CA ILE A 303 15.10 -8.15 -28.28
C ILE A 303 15.38 -9.66 -28.09
N ASP A 304 15.70 -10.38 -29.17
CA ASP A 304 15.81 -11.85 -29.24
C ASP A 304 14.56 -12.57 -28.66
N PHE A 305 13.40 -12.26 -29.22
CA PHE A 305 12.14 -12.94 -28.89
C PHE A 305 11.20 -13.10 -30.11
N PRO A 306 11.64 -13.81 -31.18
CA PRO A 306 10.84 -13.96 -32.40
C PRO A 306 9.49 -14.68 -32.18
N LEU A 307 9.33 -15.42 -31.09
CA LEU A 307 8.03 -16.00 -30.69
C LEU A 307 6.97 -14.91 -30.48
N GLY A 308 7.33 -13.73 -29.96
CA GLY A 308 6.42 -12.60 -29.76
C GLY A 308 5.68 -12.18 -31.03
N ILE A 309 6.28 -12.36 -32.21
CA ILE A 309 5.64 -12.12 -33.52
C ILE A 309 4.45 -13.05 -33.74
N LYS A 310 4.59 -14.34 -33.39
CA LYS A 310 3.52 -15.34 -33.53
C LYS A 310 2.41 -15.05 -32.52
N LEU A 311 2.77 -14.78 -31.27
CA LEU A 311 1.81 -14.46 -30.21
C LEU A 311 1.04 -13.18 -30.51
N ARG A 312 1.69 -12.15 -31.07
CA ARG A 312 1.06 -10.88 -31.47
C ARG A 312 -0.04 -11.13 -32.50
N LYS A 313 0.26 -11.90 -33.54
CA LYS A 313 -0.67 -12.25 -34.62
C LYS A 313 -1.85 -13.12 -34.15
N LEU A 314 -1.68 -13.83 -33.03
CA LEU A 314 -2.75 -14.61 -32.40
C LEU A 314 -3.77 -13.73 -31.65
N VAL A 315 -3.35 -12.60 -31.06
CA VAL A 315 -4.17 -11.81 -30.14
C VAL A 315 -4.54 -10.39 -30.62
N GLU A 316 -3.81 -9.81 -31.56
CA GLU A 316 -3.91 -8.38 -31.92
C GLU A 316 -5.30 -7.94 -32.46
N ASN A 317 -6.09 -8.88 -33.01
CA ASN A 317 -7.38 -8.59 -33.64
C ASN A 317 -8.59 -9.01 -32.77
N ILE A 318 -8.41 -9.43 -31.52
CA ILE A 318 -9.52 -9.95 -30.69
C ILE A 318 -10.54 -8.86 -30.32
N THR A 319 -10.08 -7.63 -30.12
CA THR A 319 -10.90 -6.43 -29.78
C THR A 319 -10.60 -5.23 -30.66
N TYR A 320 -9.84 -5.41 -31.74
CA TYR A 320 -9.51 -4.34 -32.69
C TYR A 320 -10.42 -4.41 -33.93
N PRO A 321 -11.01 -3.29 -34.39
CA PRO A 321 -11.03 -1.99 -33.74
C PRO A 321 -12.10 -1.92 -32.64
N LEU A 322 -11.76 -1.34 -31.48
CA LEU A 322 -12.59 -1.25 -30.28
C LEU A 322 -13.98 -0.66 -30.56
N THR A 323 -14.07 0.26 -31.53
CA THR A 323 -15.32 0.88 -32.00
C THR A 323 -16.35 -0.10 -32.57
N GLU A 324 -15.93 -1.25 -33.08
CA GLU A 324 -16.81 -2.30 -33.62
C GLU A 324 -17.25 -3.28 -32.53
N HIS A 325 -16.49 -3.38 -31.45
CA HIS A 325 -16.68 -4.29 -30.32
C HIS A 325 -17.54 -3.72 -29.18
N SER A 326 -18.48 -2.80 -29.47
CA SER A 326 -19.34 -2.19 -28.44
C SER A 326 -20.14 -3.26 -27.66
N PRO A 327 -20.11 -3.26 -26.31
CA PRO A 327 -20.64 -4.37 -25.52
C PRO A 327 -22.17 -4.50 -25.53
N LYS A 328 -22.89 -3.41 -25.90
CA LYS A 328 -24.37 -3.31 -25.94
C LYS A 328 -25.01 -3.60 -24.57
N VAL A 329 -24.44 -3.00 -23.53
CA VAL A 329 -24.96 -2.93 -22.15
C VAL A 329 -24.69 -1.54 -21.58
N THR A 330 -25.34 -1.17 -20.48
CA THR A 330 -25.03 0.10 -19.79
C THR A 330 -23.61 0.03 -19.22
N VAL A 331 -22.74 0.97 -19.59
CA VAL A 331 -21.33 0.98 -19.16
C VAL A 331 -21.05 2.19 -18.26
N HIS A 332 -20.37 1.93 -17.15
CA HIS A 332 -19.75 2.93 -16.29
C HIS A 332 -18.23 2.75 -16.38
N CYS A 333 -17.54 3.73 -16.96
CA CYS A 333 -16.11 3.71 -17.21
C CYS A 333 -15.38 4.65 -16.26
N LEU A 334 -14.69 4.08 -15.28
CA LEU A 334 -14.02 4.79 -14.19
C LEU A 334 -12.52 4.58 -14.29
N TYR A 335 -11.73 5.67 -14.20
CA TYR A 335 -10.27 5.57 -14.24
C TYR A 335 -9.57 6.78 -13.59
N GLY A 336 -8.32 6.56 -13.19
CA GLY A 336 -7.42 7.60 -12.69
C GLY A 336 -6.87 8.50 -13.80
N THR A 337 -6.54 9.75 -13.46
CA THR A 337 -5.86 10.70 -14.36
C THR A 337 -4.86 11.56 -13.60
N GLY A 338 -3.90 12.18 -14.30
CA GLY A 338 -2.90 13.06 -13.71
C GLY A 338 -1.75 12.33 -12.99
N VAL A 339 -1.65 11.01 -13.13
CA VAL A 339 -0.54 10.21 -12.57
C VAL A 339 0.49 9.95 -13.67
N LYS A 340 1.77 10.19 -13.37
CA LYS A 340 2.88 9.99 -14.31
C LYS A 340 2.90 8.55 -14.80
N THR A 341 2.61 8.36 -16.09
CA THR A 341 2.50 7.04 -16.71
C THR A 341 3.51 6.93 -17.85
N GLY A 342 4.27 5.84 -17.92
CA GLY A 342 5.30 5.69 -18.95
C GLY A 342 4.68 5.71 -20.35
N GLU A 343 5.18 6.57 -21.23
CA GLU A 343 4.67 6.76 -22.60
C GLU A 343 5.72 6.39 -23.66
N ARG A 344 7.02 6.60 -23.36
CA ARG A 344 8.14 6.17 -24.21
C ARG A 344 9.32 5.70 -23.37
N TYR A 345 10.13 4.80 -23.94
CA TYR A 345 11.24 4.14 -23.26
C TYR A 345 12.54 4.34 -24.04
N GLN A 346 13.50 5.04 -23.44
CA GLN A 346 14.76 5.38 -24.09
C GLN A 346 15.92 4.56 -23.53
N PHE A 347 16.74 4.05 -24.43
CA PHE A 347 17.95 3.28 -24.15
C PHE A 347 19.15 3.97 -24.79
N LYS A 348 20.29 3.98 -24.09
CA LYS A 348 21.59 4.44 -24.60
C LYS A 348 22.38 3.29 -25.21
N GLU A 349 23.56 3.61 -25.73
CA GLU A 349 24.52 2.65 -26.27
C GLU A 349 24.85 1.55 -25.25
N GLY A 350 24.63 0.29 -25.65
CA GLY A 350 24.80 -0.88 -24.78
C GLY A 350 23.70 -1.12 -23.73
N GLU A 351 22.66 -0.29 -23.65
CA GLU A 351 21.56 -0.48 -22.68
C GLU A 351 20.44 -1.41 -23.19
N PHE A 352 20.13 -1.40 -24.49
CA PHE A 352 19.03 -2.20 -25.06
C PHE A 352 19.44 -3.66 -25.31
N PRO A 353 18.61 -4.68 -25.01
CA PRO A 353 17.32 -4.63 -24.30
C PRO A 353 17.42 -4.92 -22.79
N ASP A 354 18.61 -5.24 -22.28
CA ASP A 354 18.82 -5.84 -20.96
C ASP A 354 18.96 -4.83 -19.80
N THR A 355 19.07 -3.54 -20.08
CA THR A 355 19.07 -2.48 -19.05
C THR A 355 17.70 -1.84 -18.94
N GLN A 356 17.39 -1.30 -17.76
CA GLN A 356 16.12 -0.62 -17.51
C GLN A 356 16.16 0.79 -18.14
N PRO A 357 15.19 1.14 -19.02
CA PRO A 357 15.23 2.38 -19.80
C PRO A 357 14.98 3.64 -18.98
N ASP A 358 15.44 4.78 -19.52
CA ASP A 358 14.96 6.10 -19.14
C ASP A 358 13.50 6.26 -19.63
N VAL A 359 12.58 6.57 -18.72
CA VAL A 359 11.14 6.63 -19.00
C VAL A 359 10.68 8.06 -19.24
N ILE A 360 10.08 8.31 -20.40
CA ILE A 360 9.37 9.56 -20.71
C ILE A 360 7.91 9.36 -20.31
N TYR A 361 7.42 10.23 -19.41
CA TYR A 361 6.10 10.09 -18.80
C TYR A 361 5.04 11.01 -19.45
N GLY A 362 3.86 10.44 -19.71
CA GLY A 362 2.63 11.13 -20.07
C GLY A 362 1.54 11.01 -19.00
N ASP A 363 0.30 11.32 -19.39
CA ASP A 363 -0.90 11.27 -18.53
C ASP A 363 -1.52 9.84 -18.49
N GLY A 364 -2.10 9.49 -17.35
CA GLY A 364 -2.72 8.19 -17.07
C GLY A 364 -2.94 7.96 -15.57
N ASP A 365 -2.99 6.70 -15.16
CA ASP A 365 -3.17 6.25 -13.78
C ASP A 365 -1.89 5.67 -13.13
N GLY A 366 -0.74 5.79 -13.81
CA GLY A 366 0.55 5.26 -13.39
C GLY A 366 0.95 3.95 -14.10
N THR A 367 -0.02 3.23 -14.67
CA THR A 367 0.19 1.95 -15.39
C THR A 367 -0.37 2.01 -16.80
N VAL A 368 -1.51 2.66 -17.00
CA VAL A 368 -2.23 2.71 -18.27
C VAL A 368 -2.33 4.14 -18.78
N ASN A 369 -1.84 4.36 -20.00
CA ASN A 369 -1.89 5.69 -20.61
C ASN A 369 -3.34 6.15 -20.76
N ARG A 370 -3.61 7.42 -20.46
CA ARG A 370 -4.96 8.01 -20.47
C ARG A 370 -5.76 7.72 -21.74
N ARG A 371 -5.11 7.81 -22.90
CA ARG A 371 -5.72 7.51 -24.22
C ARG A 371 -6.34 6.12 -24.30
N SER A 372 -5.76 5.15 -23.59
CA SER A 372 -6.26 3.78 -23.48
C SER A 372 -7.42 3.74 -22.50
N LEU A 373 -7.27 4.29 -21.29
CA LEU A 373 -8.33 4.36 -20.27
C LEU A 373 -9.63 5.00 -20.77
N GLU A 374 -9.55 6.10 -21.52
CA GLU A 374 -10.70 6.86 -21.99
C GLU A 374 -11.38 6.27 -23.25
N ALA A 375 -10.80 5.25 -23.87
CA ALA A 375 -11.28 4.72 -25.16
C ALA A 375 -12.67 4.04 -25.09
N CYS A 376 -13.12 3.61 -23.90
CA CYS A 376 -14.52 3.22 -23.64
C CYS A 376 -15.55 4.27 -24.11
N ASN A 377 -15.19 5.56 -24.08
CA ASN A 377 -16.05 6.65 -24.55
C ASN A 377 -16.42 6.54 -26.04
N LYS A 378 -15.60 5.83 -26.85
CA LYS A 378 -15.88 5.59 -28.27
C LYS A 378 -17.19 4.81 -28.50
N TRP A 379 -17.71 4.11 -27.49
CA TRP A 379 -18.98 3.40 -27.56
C TRP A 379 -20.22 4.29 -27.37
N ASN A 380 -20.08 5.53 -26.88
CA ASN A 380 -21.20 6.41 -26.52
C ASN A 380 -22.15 6.78 -27.69
N GLN A 381 -21.77 6.45 -28.94
CA GLN A 381 -22.60 6.59 -30.15
C GLN A 381 -22.69 5.28 -30.97
N ARG A 382 -22.21 4.15 -30.43
CA ARG A 382 -22.15 2.84 -31.11
C ARG A 382 -23.10 1.78 -30.51
N GLN A 383 -23.80 2.12 -29.43
CA GLN A 383 -24.80 1.28 -28.78
C GLN A 383 -25.97 2.13 -28.26
N PRO A 384 -27.18 1.55 -28.10
CA PRO A 384 -28.32 2.27 -27.53
C PRO A 384 -28.23 2.47 -26.01
N ASN A 385 -27.41 1.67 -25.32
CA ASN A 385 -27.21 1.75 -23.87
C ASN A 385 -26.19 2.84 -23.52
N ASN A 386 -26.46 3.59 -22.45
CA ASN A 386 -25.60 4.70 -22.01
C ASN A 386 -24.17 4.25 -21.69
N VAL A 387 -23.20 5.10 -22.03
CA VAL A 387 -21.80 4.99 -21.60
C VAL A 387 -21.47 6.22 -20.75
N THR A 388 -21.26 6.01 -19.45
CA THR A 388 -20.91 7.10 -18.52
C THR A 388 -19.44 7.03 -18.17
N VAL A 389 -18.68 8.07 -18.50
CA VAL A 389 -17.25 8.19 -18.17
C VAL A 389 -17.08 9.01 -16.89
N LYS A 390 -16.18 8.57 -15.99
CA LYS A 390 -15.80 9.24 -14.75
C LYS A 390 -14.30 9.16 -14.53
N THR A 391 -13.67 10.32 -14.36
CA THR A 391 -12.23 10.46 -14.10
C THR A 391 -11.99 10.82 -12.64
N TYR A 392 -10.93 10.27 -12.05
CA TYR A 392 -10.53 10.52 -10.66
C TYR A 392 -9.09 11.06 -10.63
N PRO A 393 -8.90 12.40 -10.62
CA PRO A 393 -7.58 13.01 -10.66
C PRO A 393 -6.71 12.63 -9.45
N GLY A 394 -5.45 12.27 -9.70
CA GLY A 394 -4.47 11.86 -8.70
C GLY A 394 -4.61 10.41 -8.19
N VAL A 395 -5.68 9.71 -8.56
CA VAL A 395 -5.87 8.30 -8.18
C VAL A 395 -5.07 7.40 -9.13
N ASN A 396 -4.28 6.49 -8.57
CA ASN A 396 -3.47 5.55 -9.35
C ASN A 396 -4.24 4.25 -9.68
N HIS A 397 -3.67 3.44 -10.58
CA HIS A 397 -4.29 2.25 -11.19
C HIS A 397 -5.06 1.38 -10.17
N ASN A 398 -4.37 0.88 -9.15
CA ASN A 398 -4.94 0.04 -8.09
C ASN A 398 -5.66 0.84 -6.99
N GLY A 399 -5.24 2.09 -6.74
CA GLY A 399 -5.84 2.97 -5.74
C GLY A 399 -7.31 3.26 -6.01
N LEU A 400 -7.75 3.12 -7.27
CA LEU A 400 -9.15 3.19 -7.69
C LEU A 400 -10.05 2.17 -6.94
N LEU A 401 -9.52 1.04 -6.46
CA LEU A 401 -10.27 0.04 -5.68
C LEU A 401 -10.55 0.49 -4.24
N SER A 402 -9.76 1.43 -3.72
CA SER A 402 -9.82 1.95 -2.35
C SER A 402 -10.29 3.41 -2.23
N ASP A 403 -10.45 4.13 -3.35
CA ASP A 403 -10.82 5.55 -3.33
C ASP A 403 -12.29 5.74 -2.91
N GLU A 404 -12.52 6.60 -1.91
CA GLU A 404 -13.85 6.85 -1.37
C GLU A 404 -14.79 7.50 -2.41
N ASN A 405 -14.30 8.31 -3.34
CA ASN A 405 -15.14 8.96 -4.36
C ASN A 405 -15.60 7.95 -5.41
N VAL A 406 -14.71 7.02 -5.80
CA VAL A 406 -15.05 5.87 -6.64
C VAL A 406 -16.11 5.01 -5.96
N GLN A 407 -15.87 4.63 -4.71
CA GLN A 407 -16.80 3.81 -3.93
C GLN A 407 -18.16 4.51 -3.74
N ASN A 408 -18.18 5.81 -3.42
CA ASN A 408 -19.42 6.58 -3.30
C ASN A 408 -20.18 6.69 -4.64
N TYR A 409 -19.48 6.81 -5.77
CA TYR A 409 -20.13 6.77 -7.08
C TYR A 409 -20.76 5.39 -7.35
N ILE A 410 -20.04 4.29 -7.08
CA ILE A 410 -20.53 2.92 -7.22
C ILE A 410 -21.75 2.68 -6.30
N LYS A 411 -21.69 3.14 -5.05
CA LYS A 411 -22.80 3.07 -4.08
C LYS A 411 -24.07 3.75 -4.61
N ALA A 412 -23.91 4.90 -5.26
CA ALA A 412 -25.04 5.63 -5.87
C ALA A 412 -25.65 4.91 -7.08
N LEU A 413 -24.92 3.98 -7.73
CA LEU A 413 -25.48 3.09 -8.75
C LEU A 413 -26.29 1.93 -8.14
N PHE A 414 -25.94 1.46 -6.94
CA PHE A 414 -26.59 0.33 -6.26
C PHE A 414 -27.78 0.72 -5.37
N LEU A 415 -27.77 1.92 -4.78
CA LEU A 415 -28.91 2.47 -4.03
C LEU A 415 -29.96 3.13 -4.95
N GLY A 416 -30.11 2.60 -6.16
CA GLY A 416 -30.70 3.27 -7.32
C GLY A 416 -31.95 4.07 -7.02
N ARG A 417 -31.77 5.40 -6.97
CA ARG A 417 -32.78 6.46 -6.91
C ARG A 417 -34.08 6.10 -6.19
N ASN A 418 -33.99 5.89 -4.87
CA ASN A 418 -35.11 6.25 -3.98
C ASN A 418 -35.26 7.80 -3.87
N CYS A 419 -35.50 8.43 -5.01
CA CYS A 419 -36.26 9.68 -5.10
C CYS A 419 -37.57 9.28 -5.78
N GLY A 420 -38.60 9.06 -4.96
CA GLY A 420 -39.86 8.49 -5.43
C GLY A 420 -40.51 9.29 -6.55
N ARG A 421 -41.40 8.63 -7.30
CA ARG A 421 -42.33 9.27 -8.24
C ARG A 421 -43.35 10.15 -7.49
N THR A 422 -42.91 11.27 -6.93
CA THR A 422 -43.77 12.45 -6.93
C THR A 422 -43.86 12.94 -8.38
N LYS A 423 -45.03 13.42 -8.80
CA LYS A 423 -45.16 14.11 -10.09
C LYS A 423 -44.12 15.23 -10.15
N PRO A 424 -43.43 15.46 -11.28
CA PRO A 424 -42.45 16.53 -11.35
C PRO A 424 -43.14 17.88 -11.13
N ALA A 425 -42.95 18.45 -9.93
CA ALA A 425 -43.05 19.88 -9.74
C ALA A 425 -42.05 20.51 -10.73
N ARG A 426 -42.53 21.47 -11.54
CA ARG A 426 -41.80 22.04 -12.69
C ARG A 426 -40.72 23.06 -12.26
N ASP A 427 -39.85 22.68 -11.33
CA ASP A 427 -38.71 23.49 -10.90
C ASP A 427 -37.38 22.85 -11.31
N SER A 428 -37.27 22.67 -12.62
CA SER A 428 -35.96 22.66 -13.30
C SER A 428 -35.16 23.90 -12.87
N LEU A 429 -33.88 23.75 -12.54
CA LEU A 429 -32.91 24.85 -12.66
C LEU A 429 -32.95 25.34 -14.11
N LYS A 430 -33.71 26.41 -14.37
CA LYS A 430 -33.85 26.97 -15.72
C LYS A 430 -32.57 27.70 -16.06
N LEU A 431 -31.72 27.05 -16.84
CA LEU A 431 -30.61 27.65 -17.57
C LEU A 431 -31.20 28.68 -18.56
N ARG A 432 -31.45 29.91 -18.07
CA ARG A 432 -32.26 30.92 -18.79
C ARG A 432 -31.53 31.63 -19.92
N LYS A 433 -30.19 31.60 -19.95
CA LYS A 433 -29.39 32.19 -21.03
C LYS A 433 -27.98 31.60 -21.07
N VAL A 434 -27.60 31.06 -22.23
CA VAL A 434 -26.19 30.90 -22.62
C VAL A 434 -25.81 32.14 -23.40
N VAL A 435 -24.77 32.86 -22.96
CA VAL A 435 -24.23 34.00 -23.72
C VAL A 435 -22.93 33.54 -24.38
N ARG A 436 -22.99 33.30 -25.69
CA ARG A 436 -21.82 33.06 -26.54
C ARG A 436 -21.23 34.39 -26.99
N THR A 437 -19.94 34.57 -26.78
CA THR A 437 -19.12 35.59 -27.47
C THR A 437 -18.15 34.88 -28.41
N GLN A 438 -17.37 35.64 -29.21
CA GLN A 438 -16.42 35.04 -30.16
C GLN A 438 -15.20 34.37 -29.50
N THR A 439 -14.92 34.61 -28.21
CA THR A 439 -13.75 34.06 -27.51
C THR A 439 -14.05 33.37 -26.18
N SER A 440 -15.31 33.36 -25.70
CA SER A 440 -15.70 32.64 -24.48
C SER A 440 -17.20 32.34 -24.42
N VAL A 441 -17.56 31.27 -23.71
CA VAL A 441 -18.93 30.96 -23.29
C VAL A 441 -19.06 31.28 -21.81
N VAL A 442 -20.09 32.05 -21.44
CA VAL A 442 -20.38 32.36 -20.04
C VAL A 442 -21.69 31.70 -19.64
N TYR A 443 -21.63 30.93 -18.56
CA TYR A 443 -22.79 30.28 -17.95
C TYR A 443 -23.30 31.12 -16.78
N VAL A 444 -24.61 31.34 -16.76
CA VAL A 444 -25.29 32.05 -15.66
C VAL A 444 -26.23 31.06 -14.99
N LEU A 445 -25.88 30.66 -13.77
CA LEU A 445 -26.60 29.67 -12.97
C LEU A 445 -27.21 30.36 -11.74
N ARG A 446 -28.39 29.92 -11.32
CA ARG A 446 -29.04 30.41 -10.09
C ARG A 446 -29.02 29.31 -9.04
N SER A 447 -28.41 29.60 -7.90
CA SER A 447 -28.34 28.72 -6.73
C SER A 447 -29.73 28.55 -6.09
N PRO A 448 -30.00 27.45 -5.37
CA PRO A 448 -31.22 27.32 -4.54
C PRO A 448 -31.39 28.45 -3.51
N ASN A 449 -30.32 29.17 -3.17
CA ASN A 449 -30.32 30.32 -2.25
C ASN A 449 -30.50 31.67 -2.99
N ASP A 450 -31.08 31.66 -4.19
CA ASP A 450 -31.39 32.82 -5.05
C ASP A 450 -30.20 33.62 -5.63
N GLU A 451 -28.97 33.32 -5.20
CA GLU A 451 -27.71 33.87 -5.74
C GLU A 451 -27.45 33.50 -7.19
N VAL A 452 -26.83 34.42 -7.94
CA VAL A 452 -26.42 34.26 -9.34
C VAL A 452 -24.92 34.00 -9.44
N LEU A 453 -24.54 32.86 -10.01
CA LEU A 453 -23.16 32.47 -10.29
C LEU A 453 -22.85 32.69 -11.77
N VAL A 454 -21.69 33.29 -12.05
CA VAL A 454 -21.19 33.56 -13.40
C VAL A 454 -19.88 32.80 -13.60
N GLU A 455 -19.84 31.91 -14.58
CA GLU A 455 -18.71 30.99 -14.80
C GLU A 455 -18.13 31.15 -16.21
N SER A 456 -16.79 31.24 -16.26
CA SER A 456 -15.98 31.31 -17.49
C SER A 456 -14.77 30.37 -17.35
N HIS A 457 -14.12 30.02 -18.46
CA HIS A 457 -13.15 28.92 -18.61
C HIS A 457 -11.96 28.76 -17.63
N ASN A 458 -11.80 29.58 -16.59
CA ASN A 458 -10.89 29.28 -15.46
C ASN A 458 -11.33 29.85 -14.09
N ARG A 459 -12.48 30.53 -13.96
CA ARG A 459 -12.99 31.09 -12.68
C ARG A 459 -14.52 31.25 -12.65
N SER A 460 -15.08 31.08 -11.46
CA SER A 460 -16.46 31.36 -11.07
C SER A 460 -16.54 32.56 -10.12
N TYR A 461 -17.59 33.37 -10.26
CA TYR A 461 -17.80 34.63 -9.52
C TYR A 461 -19.23 34.67 -8.94
N THR A 462 -19.37 35.23 -7.73
CA THR A 462 -20.65 35.38 -7.02
C THR A 462 -21.26 36.77 -7.23
N VAL A 463 -22.50 36.97 -6.75
CA VAL A 463 -23.18 38.29 -6.74
C VAL A 463 -22.38 39.36 -5.98
N ASN A 464 -21.53 38.98 -5.04
CA ASN A 464 -20.73 39.94 -4.27
C ASN A 464 -19.46 40.39 -5.01
N ASP A 465 -19.09 39.75 -6.14
CA ASP A 465 -17.84 39.97 -6.88
C ASP A 465 -18.02 40.83 -8.15
N TYR A 466 -19.19 41.42 -8.38
CA TYR A 466 -19.53 42.12 -9.62
C TYR A 466 -18.51 43.21 -10.02
N ASP A 467 -17.95 43.95 -9.06
CA ASP A 467 -17.03 45.04 -9.37
C ASP A 467 -15.65 44.57 -9.85
N ASP A 468 -15.16 43.40 -9.41
CA ASP A 468 -13.92 42.81 -9.93
C ASP A 468 -14.13 42.19 -11.32
N PHE A 469 -15.30 41.62 -11.59
CA PHE A 469 -15.68 41.18 -12.93
C PHE A 469 -15.67 42.35 -13.93
N PHE A 470 -16.29 43.49 -13.60
CA PHE A 470 -16.33 44.64 -14.51
C PHE A 470 -14.97 45.35 -14.67
N ARG A 471 -14.11 45.38 -13.64
CA ARG A 471 -12.72 45.87 -13.74
C ARG A 471 -11.87 45.02 -14.67
N SER A 472 -12.08 43.70 -14.67
CA SER A 472 -11.32 42.76 -15.49
C SER A 472 -11.55 42.89 -17.00
N TYR A 473 -12.66 43.52 -17.43
CA TYR A 473 -13.10 43.57 -18.84
C TYR A 473 -13.42 44.98 -19.39
N TRP A 474 -13.04 46.05 -18.69
CA TRP A 474 -13.02 47.45 -19.22
C TRP A 474 -14.32 47.95 -19.90
N LEU A 475 -15.49 47.64 -19.34
CA LEU A 475 -16.78 48.12 -19.87
C LEU A 475 -17.22 49.47 -19.25
N PRO A 476 -17.71 50.45 -20.04
CA PRO A 476 -18.15 51.75 -19.51
C PRO A 476 -19.34 51.69 -18.55
N ALA A 477 -19.25 52.44 -17.45
CA ALA A 477 -20.20 52.42 -16.33
C ALA A 477 -21.69 52.59 -16.68
N ARG A 478 -22.02 53.28 -17.79
CA ARG A 478 -23.41 53.43 -18.26
C ARG A 478 -24.09 52.10 -18.63
N LYS A 479 -23.36 51.02 -18.92
CA LYS A 479 -23.95 49.69 -19.23
C LYS A 479 -24.32 48.88 -17.98
N LYS A 480 -23.68 49.11 -16.83
CA LYS A 480 -23.97 48.40 -15.55
C LYS A 480 -25.44 48.60 -15.14
N LYS A 481 -25.91 49.85 -15.16
CA LYS A 481 -27.26 50.28 -14.77
C LYS A 481 -28.40 49.79 -15.69
N ALA A 482 -28.07 49.24 -16.86
CA ALA A 482 -29.05 48.69 -17.82
C ALA A 482 -29.26 47.18 -17.64
N MET A 483 -28.21 46.43 -17.28
CA MET A 483 -28.33 45.00 -16.98
C MET A 483 -29.01 44.75 -15.62
N GLU A 484 -28.83 45.64 -14.64
CA GLU A 484 -29.60 45.67 -13.38
C GLU A 484 -31.13 45.78 -13.59
N LYS A 485 -31.58 46.14 -14.81
CA LYS A 485 -33.00 46.22 -15.20
C LYS A 485 -33.43 45.21 -16.29
N GLY A 486 -32.58 44.25 -16.65
CA GLY A 486 -32.99 43.03 -17.37
C GLY A 486 -33.28 43.13 -18.88
N GLN A 487 -32.86 44.18 -19.60
CA GLN A 487 -33.08 44.32 -21.05
C GLN A 487 -31.81 44.02 -21.89
N THR A 488 -31.98 43.60 -23.15
CA THR A 488 -30.90 43.16 -24.07
C THR A 488 -30.89 44.01 -25.35
N VAL A 489 -29.71 44.37 -25.87
CA VAL A 489 -29.51 45.09 -27.15
C VAL A 489 -28.27 44.55 -27.88
N ILE A 490 -28.36 44.36 -29.20
CA ILE A 490 -27.26 43.92 -30.11
C ILE A 490 -27.46 44.60 -31.49
N THR A 491 -26.38 44.94 -32.19
CA THR A 491 -26.29 44.91 -33.68
C THR A 491 -24.83 44.79 -34.18
N TYR A 492 -24.63 44.34 -35.43
CA TYR A 492 -23.37 43.84 -36.04
C TYR A 492 -22.87 44.72 -37.23
N PRO A 493 -21.87 44.30 -38.07
CA PRO A 493 -22.05 43.27 -39.11
C PRO A 493 -20.88 42.25 -39.32
N LEU A 494 -21.10 41.29 -40.22
CA LEU A 494 -20.24 40.15 -40.62
C LEU A 494 -19.52 40.37 -41.98
N ALA A 495 -18.50 39.56 -42.28
CA ALA A 495 -18.15 39.13 -43.64
C ALA A 495 -17.52 37.72 -43.63
N GLU A 496 -17.79 36.91 -44.66
CA GLU A 496 -17.44 35.49 -44.76
C GLU A 496 -16.24 35.25 -45.68
N HIS A 497 -15.38 34.27 -45.34
CA HIS A 497 -15.01 33.13 -46.19
C HIS A 497 -13.84 32.34 -45.57
N SER A 498 -13.88 31.02 -45.73
CA SER A 498 -12.76 30.09 -45.48
C SER A 498 -12.69 29.12 -46.68
N PRO A 499 -11.50 28.60 -47.03
CA PRO A 499 -10.97 27.47 -46.27
C PRO A 499 -9.45 27.46 -46.06
N GLN A 500 -9.04 26.47 -45.25
CA GLN A 500 -7.69 25.97 -45.00
C GLN A 500 -6.84 26.62 -43.89
N VAL A 501 -6.67 25.76 -42.87
CA VAL A 501 -5.72 25.74 -41.75
C VAL A 501 -4.31 26.18 -42.14
N THR A 502 -3.81 27.25 -41.52
CA THR A 502 -2.61 27.19 -40.67
C THR A 502 -2.53 28.43 -39.80
N ALA A 503 -2.34 28.25 -38.49
CA ALA A 503 -2.10 29.34 -37.55
C ALA A 503 -0.75 29.14 -36.86
N GLN A 504 0.24 29.94 -37.25
CA GLN A 504 1.28 30.35 -36.32
C GLN A 504 1.37 31.89 -36.31
N CYS A 505 1.24 32.42 -35.10
CA CYS A 505 1.86 33.65 -34.58
C CYS A 505 1.83 34.93 -35.45
N LEU A 506 1.09 35.94 -34.96
CA LEU A 506 1.36 37.34 -35.26
C LEU A 506 1.50 38.15 -33.96
N HIS A 507 2.74 38.53 -33.66
CA HIS A 507 3.03 39.72 -32.86
C HIS A 507 3.11 40.92 -33.81
N GLY A 508 2.62 42.08 -33.38
CA GLY A 508 2.78 43.35 -34.08
C GLY A 508 2.23 44.50 -33.23
N THR A 509 2.80 45.71 -33.25
CA THR A 509 3.94 46.22 -34.04
C THR A 509 4.54 47.45 -33.37
N ARG A 510 5.85 47.68 -33.58
CA ARG A 510 6.32 48.86 -34.35
C ARG A 510 7.62 48.53 -35.08
N VAL A 511 7.84 49.28 -36.14
CA VAL A 511 8.72 49.09 -37.33
C VAL A 511 9.69 50.30 -37.31
N PRO A 512 10.96 50.24 -37.81
CA PRO A 512 11.19 50.04 -39.24
C PRO A 512 12.48 49.35 -39.76
N THR A 513 12.27 48.42 -40.72
CA THR A 513 13.04 48.18 -41.99
C THR A 513 14.55 47.84 -41.94
N ILE A 514 15.15 47.00 -42.81
CA ILE A 514 14.90 46.73 -44.25
C ILE A 514 15.47 45.34 -44.68
N GLU A 515 14.86 44.73 -45.71
CA GLU A 515 15.31 43.71 -46.70
C GLU A 515 16.12 42.41 -46.36
N LYS A 516 15.48 41.26 -46.65
CA LYS A 516 15.82 40.14 -47.59
C LYS A 516 17.31 39.78 -47.83
N HIS A 517 17.73 38.51 -47.96
CA HIS A 517 17.19 37.43 -48.83
C HIS A 517 17.62 35.98 -48.43
N HIS A 518 17.17 34.98 -49.20
CA HIS A 518 17.38 33.52 -49.11
C HIS A 518 18.87 33.07 -49.22
N PHE A 519 19.33 31.86 -48.83
CA PHE A 519 18.91 30.52 -49.33
C PHE A 519 19.28 29.30 -48.44
N LYS A 520 18.86 28.12 -48.93
CA LYS A 520 18.79 26.75 -48.35
C LYS A 520 20.14 26.05 -48.03
N ASN A 521 20.00 25.02 -47.16
CA ASN A 521 20.67 23.71 -47.10
C ASN A 521 21.90 23.40 -47.98
N GLY A 522 22.89 22.72 -47.39
CA GLY A 522 23.69 21.70 -48.10
C GLY A 522 25.09 21.44 -47.55
N GLU A 523 25.38 20.17 -47.25
CA GLU A 523 26.67 19.47 -47.42
C GLU A 523 27.90 19.86 -46.56
N PHE A 524 28.43 18.85 -45.84
CA PHE A 524 29.84 18.72 -45.47
C PHE A 524 30.63 18.17 -46.68
N PRO A 525 31.95 18.46 -46.83
CA PRO A 525 32.93 17.45 -46.40
C PRO A 525 34.28 17.97 -45.87
N ASP A 526 35.01 17.01 -45.28
CA ASP A 526 36.38 17.02 -44.75
C ASP A 526 37.46 17.89 -45.44
N LYS A 527 38.34 18.51 -44.64
CA LYS A 527 39.74 18.06 -44.42
C LYS A 527 40.59 19.02 -43.55
N GLN A 528 41.39 18.43 -42.65
CA GLN A 528 42.58 19.02 -42.00
C GLN A 528 43.73 19.22 -43.04
N PRO A 529 44.86 19.95 -42.77
CA PRO A 529 45.57 20.01 -41.47
C PRO A 529 46.41 21.28 -41.13
N THR A 530 47.21 21.10 -40.06
CA THR A 530 48.58 21.64 -39.79
C THR A 530 48.80 22.84 -38.86
N VAL A 531 49.82 22.64 -38.03
CA VAL A 531 50.24 23.33 -36.79
C VAL A 531 51.36 24.34 -37.06
N THR A 532 51.44 25.40 -36.25
CA THR A 532 52.73 25.98 -35.78
C THR A 532 52.55 26.66 -34.41
N TYR A 533 53.60 26.62 -33.58
CA TYR A 533 53.68 27.25 -32.25
C TYR A 533 54.74 28.37 -32.25
N GLY A 534 54.62 29.34 -31.34
CA GLY A 534 55.64 30.35 -31.04
C GLY A 534 55.33 31.09 -29.73
N ASP A 535 56.37 31.35 -28.93
CA ASP A 535 56.29 31.78 -27.52
C ASP A 535 56.07 33.29 -27.30
N GLY A 536 55.72 33.69 -26.06
CA GLY A 536 55.87 35.09 -25.58
C GLY A 536 54.97 35.50 -24.40
N ASP A 537 55.57 35.75 -23.23
CA ASP A 537 54.92 36.09 -21.94
C ASP A 537 54.04 37.36 -21.90
N GLY A 538 53.01 37.39 -21.03
CA GLY A 538 52.21 38.60 -20.75
C GLY A 538 51.12 38.47 -19.67
N ILE A 539 51.42 38.97 -18.47
CA ILE A 539 50.64 38.97 -17.20
C ILE A 539 49.10 39.28 -17.28
N VAL A 540 48.34 38.66 -16.36
CA VAL A 540 46.86 38.50 -16.31
C VAL A 540 46.06 39.65 -15.66
N ASN A 541 44.83 39.93 -16.15
CA ASN A 541 43.70 40.27 -15.26
C ASN A 541 42.27 40.00 -15.83
N LYS A 542 41.50 39.15 -15.12
CA LYS A 542 40.01 39.04 -15.02
C LYS A 542 39.12 39.19 -16.28
N ARG A 543 38.48 38.09 -16.74
CA ARG A 543 37.05 37.71 -16.46
C ARG A 543 36.52 36.54 -17.33
N SER A 544 35.59 35.78 -16.75
CA SER A 544 34.49 35.01 -17.40
C SER A 544 34.74 33.69 -18.15
N LEU A 545 33.93 32.69 -17.75
CA LEU A 545 33.30 31.60 -18.53
C LEU A 545 34.14 30.49 -19.21
N GLU A 546 33.69 29.26 -18.88
CA GLU A 546 33.58 28.04 -19.72
C GLU A 546 34.77 27.10 -19.99
N ALA A 547 34.47 25.82 -19.72
CA ALA A 547 34.77 24.61 -20.51
C ALA A 547 36.22 24.20 -20.86
N CYS A 548 36.64 23.16 -20.13
CA CYS A 548 37.16 21.89 -20.66
C CYS A 548 38.63 21.74 -21.15
N ASN A 549 39.25 20.72 -20.54
CA ASN A 549 40.40 19.93 -20.98
C ASN A 549 41.79 20.62 -20.94
N ASN A 550 42.87 19.90 -20.59
CA ASN A 550 43.06 18.47 -20.82
C ASN A 550 43.82 17.71 -19.72
N SER A 551 43.51 16.41 -19.59
CA SER A 551 44.36 15.27 -19.19
C SER A 551 45.41 15.43 -18.04
N SER A 552 45.56 14.51 -17.07
CA SER A 552 45.34 13.06 -17.17
C SER A 552 45.29 12.35 -15.79
N GLN A 553 44.84 11.08 -15.82
CA GLN A 553 45.05 10.01 -14.83
C GLN A 553 44.45 10.12 -13.40
N ARG A 554 43.27 9.48 -13.26
CA ARG A 554 42.95 8.43 -12.27
C ARG A 554 43.50 8.56 -10.83
N ARG A 555 42.61 8.90 -9.88
CA ARG A 555 42.24 8.11 -8.67
C ARG A 555 41.34 8.94 -7.75
N SER A 556 40.08 8.55 -7.59
CA SER A 556 39.15 9.21 -6.65
C SER A 556 39.23 8.55 -5.28
N ILE A 557 39.70 9.29 -4.28
CA ILE A 557 39.60 8.95 -2.85
C ILE A 557 38.82 10.06 -2.13
N PHE A 558 38.10 9.64 -1.10
CA PHE A 558 37.19 10.40 -0.24
C PHE A 558 37.84 11.56 0.56
N CYS A 559 36.95 12.44 1.10
CA CYS A 559 37.08 13.16 2.39
C CYS A 559 38.02 14.42 2.47
N VAL A 560 37.72 15.55 3.12
CA VAL A 560 36.60 16.02 3.99
C VAL A 560 36.86 17.47 4.53
N LEU A 561 35.81 18.26 4.90
CA LEU A 561 35.76 19.49 5.79
C LEU A 561 36.69 20.73 5.44
N VAL A 562 36.42 22.05 5.60
CA VAL A 562 35.50 22.83 6.48
C VAL A 562 35.56 24.39 6.35
N LEU A 563 34.44 25.06 6.69
CA LEU A 563 34.17 26.42 7.25
C LEU A 563 34.61 27.80 6.63
N ASN A 564 33.61 28.71 6.67
CA ASN A 564 33.58 30.08 7.27
C ASN A 564 33.66 31.40 6.44
N VAL A 565 32.53 32.14 6.46
CA VAL A 565 32.32 33.48 7.11
C VAL A 565 32.13 34.79 6.30
N THR A 566 31.05 35.50 6.69
CA THR A 566 30.67 36.95 6.55
C THR A 566 30.29 37.61 5.22
N LEU A 567 29.18 38.38 5.30
CA LEU A 567 29.09 39.80 4.89
C LEU A 567 28.11 40.55 5.83
N THR A 568 28.26 41.88 5.98
CA THR A 568 27.70 42.70 7.08
C THR A 568 26.78 43.88 6.64
N PHE A 569 26.23 44.59 7.64
CA PHE A 569 25.05 45.49 7.63
C PHE A 569 25.15 46.91 7.01
N GLY A 570 23.98 47.45 6.61
CA GLY A 570 23.59 48.88 6.73
C GLY A 570 22.96 49.51 5.47
N LYS A 571 22.03 50.49 5.50
CA LYS A 571 21.17 51.13 6.54
C LYS A 571 20.09 51.99 5.82
N GLY A 572 18.86 52.17 6.34
CA GLY A 572 17.85 53.04 5.66
C GLY A 572 16.41 53.14 6.23
N TRP A 573 16.24 53.81 7.38
CA TRP A 573 15.09 54.63 7.87
C TRP A 573 13.72 54.56 7.11
N TRP A 574 12.52 54.40 7.73
CA TRP A 574 11.92 55.18 8.83
C TRP A 574 10.71 54.49 9.55
N LYS A 575 10.54 54.79 10.85
CA LYS A 575 9.31 54.90 11.71
C LYS A 575 8.20 53.80 11.76
N GLU A 576 7.85 53.44 13.00
CA GLU A 576 6.54 52.89 13.40
C GLU A 576 5.40 53.92 13.26
N PRO A 577 4.12 53.48 13.24
CA PRO A 577 3.29 53.72 14.43
C PRO A 577 2.29 52.60 14.82
N THR A 578 2.40 52.17 16.08
CA THR A 578 1.32 51.90 17.06
C THR A 578 -0.14 51.65 16.60
N SER A 579 -0.69 50.47 16.89
CA SER A 579 -1.99 50.33 17.62
C SER A 579 -2.17 48.89 18.18
N LYS A 580 -2.91 48.75 19.29
CA LYS A 580 -3.14 47.46 19.99
C LYS A 580 -4.23 46.62 19.30
N PRO A 581 -4.17 45.27 19.34
CA PRO A 581 -5.20 44.43 18.76
C PRO A 581 -6.51 44.50 19.56
N SER A 582 -7.62 44.72 18.87
CA SER A 582 -8.95 44.63 19.46
C SER A 582 -9.33 43.16 19.70
N ARG A 583 -9.77 42.85 20.92
CA ARG A 583 -10.37 41.54 21.22
C ARG A 583 -11.73 41.45 20.53
N GLN A 584 -11.90 40.46 19.66
CA GLN A 584 -13.19 39.76 19.56
C GLN A 584 -12.98 38.25 19.80
N PRO A 585 -13.86 37.60 20.57
CA PRO A 585 -13.70 36.19 20.91
C PRO A 585 -14.18 35.31 19.77
N LEU A 586 -13.26 34.54 19.16
CA LEU A 586 -13.63 33.39 18.32
C LEU A 586 -14.23 32.29 19.22
N LYS A 587 -15.56 32.36 19.42
CA LYS A 587 -16.35 31.26 19.96
C LYS A 587 -16.59 30.21 18.86
N THR A 588 -15.70 29.23 18.78
CA THR A 588 -16.06 27.88 18.32
C THR A 588 -15.33 26.85 19.18
N THR A 589 -16.12 26.07 19.94
CA THR A 589 -15.64 24.93 20.72
C THR A 589 -15.29 23.77 19.79
N GLN A 590 -14.05 23.71 19.32
CA GLN A 590 -13.45 22.45 18.87
C GLN A 590 -12.77 21.77 20.07
N GLY A 591 -13.00 20.46 20.22
CA GLY A 591 -12.64 19.66 21.40
C GLY A 591 -11.18 19.77 21.83
N ILE A 592 -10.93 19.53 23.12
CA ILE A 592 -9.63 19.79 23.75
C ILE A 592 -8.63 18.70 23.32
N LYS A 593 -7.94 18.92 22.20
CA LYS A 593 -6.80 18.08 21.79
C LYS A 593 -5.75 18.03 22.90
N THR A 594 -5.38 16.83 23.33
CA THR A 594 -4.37 16.58 24.37
C THR A 594 -3.08 16.09 23.71
N PRO A 595 -1.91 16.70 23.95
CA PRO A 595 -0.68 16.30 23.26
C PRO A 595 -0.31 14.84 23.55
N VAL A 596 0.18 14.13 22.52
CA VAL A 596 0.53 12.70 22.57
C VAL A 596 2.05 12.50 22.53
N ILE A 597 2.57 11.64 23.41
CA ILE A 597 3.94 11.13 23.33
C ILE A 597 3.91 9.62 23.13
N ILE A 598 4.56 9.15 22.06
CA ILE A 598 4.60 7.76 21.64
C ILE A 598 5.84 7.04 22.18
N VAL A 599 5.67 5.87 22.79
CA VAL A 599 6.73 4.94 23.22
C VAL A 599 6.63 3.65 22.40
N PRO A 600 7.58 3.36 21.50
CA PRO A 600 7.46 2.26 20.54
C PRO A 600 7.68 0.86 21.18
N GLY A 601 7.40 -0.19 20.41
CA GLY A 601 7.59 -1.59 20.83
C GLY A 601 9.00 -2.14 20.61
N SER A 602 9.14 -3.45 20.80
CA SER A 602 10.38 -4.18 20.47
C SER A 602 10.66 -4.09 18.97
N GLY A 603 11.91 -3.84 18.57
CA GLY A 603 12.25 -3.53 17.18
C GLY A 603 11.75 -2.17 16.67
N GLY A 604 10.90 -1.45 17.43
CA GLY A 604 10.18 -0.26 16.99
C GLY A 604 10.97 1.06 17.01
N SER A 605 12.28 1.00 17.20
CA SER A 605 13.19 2.15 17.18
C SER A 605 14.39 1.84 16.30
N GLN A 606 14.83 2.78 15.46
CA GLN A 606 16.12 2.64 14.78
C GLN A 606 17.28 2.60 15.79
N ILE A 607 18.29 1.78 15.51
CA ILE A 607 19.56 1.75 16.26
C ILE A 607 20.69 2.00 15.28
N GLU A 608 21.56 2.94 15.62
CA GLU A 608 22.83 3.17 14.92
C GLU A 608 24.00 2.68 15.76
N ALA A 609 25.08 2.24 15.12
CA ALA A 609 26.27 1.75 15.79
C ALA A 609 27.57 2.29 15.18
N LYS A 610 28.62 2.39 16.00
CA LYS A 610 29.98 2.74 15.59
C LYS A 610 30.94 1.68 16.13
N LEU A 611 31.90 1.26 15.30
CA LEU A 611 32.79 0.13 15.62
C LEU A 611 34.23 0.57 15.84
N ASP A 612 34.86 0.03 16.88
CA ASP A 612 36.30 -0.01 17.11
C ASP A 612 36.69 -1.31 17.85
N LYS A 613 36.43 -2.44 17.18
CA LYS A 613 36.41 -3.78 17.76
C LYS A 613 37.78 -4.45 17.75
N PRO A 614 38.17 -5.17 18.83
CA PRO A 614 39.43 -5.92 18.87
C PRO A 614 39.45 -7.09 17.86
N SER A 615 38.28 -7.66 17.57
CA SER A 615 38.10 -8.78 16.65
C SER A 615 36.77 -8.69 15.90
N ALA A 616 36.60 -9.52 14.88
CA ALA A 616 35.35 -9.72 14.16
C ALA A 616 35.20 -11.20 13.79
N PRO A 617 33.97 -11.73 13.64
CA PRO A 617 33.75 -13.17 13.47
C PRO A 617 34.22 -13.69 12.10
N SER A 618 34.43 -12.83 11.10
CA SER A 618 34.92 -13.21 9.77
C SER A 618 35.68 -12.05 9.12
N TRP A 619 36.51 -12.37 8.12
CA TRP A 619 37.40 -11.40 7.46
C TRP A 619 36.65 -10.26 6.73
N PHE A 620 35.42 -10.53 6.27
CA PHE A 620 34.54 -9.55 5.61
C PHE A 620 33.73 -8.68 6.59
N CYS A 621 33.77 -8.98 7.89
CA CYS A 621 33.09 -8.17 8.90
C CYS A 621 33.96 -6.99 9.34
N SER A 622 33.42 -5.77 9.24
CA SER A 622 34.13 -4.56 9.68
C SER A 622 34.47 -4.60 11.17
N LYS A 623 35.76 -4.38 11.49
CA LYS A 623 36.24 -4.14 12.86
C LYS A 623 36.12 -2.67 13.28
N LYS A 624 36.27 -1.72 12.34
CA LYS A 624 36.26 -0.29 12.62
C LYS A 624 35.37 0.46 11.62
N THR A 625 34.66 1.48 12.08
CA THR A 625 33.93 2.45 11.21
C THR A 625 34.39 3.87 11.51
N SER A 626 34.37 4.75 10.51
CA SER A 626 34.71 6.17 10.70
C SER A 626 33.65 6.91 11.52
N ASP A 627 32.38 6.61 11.26
CA ASP A 627 31.22 7.19 11.93
C ASP A 627 30.17 6.10 12.25
N TYR A 628 29.02 6.50 12.80
CA TYR A 628 27.90 5.61 13.02
C TYR A 628 27.24 5.17 11.69
N PHE A 629 26.73 3.95 11.65
CA PHE A 629 25.90 3.40 10.58
C PHE A 629 24.62 2.80 11.17
N THR A 630 23.55 2.68 10.38
CA THR A 630 22.31 2.02 10.81
C THR A 630 22.58 0.54 11.10
N LEU A 631 22.43 0.13 12.36
CA LEU A 631 22.52 -1.26 12.81
C LEU A 631 21.15 -1.97 12.74
N TRP A 632 20.08 -1.22 13.01
CA TRP A 632 18.69 -1.67 12.91
C TRP A 632 17.80 -0.56 12.32
N PHE A 633 17.06 -0.76 11.22
CA PHE A 633 17.04 -1.91 10.31
C PHE A 633 17.82 -1.61 9.01
N GLN A 634 18.87 -2.38 8.71
CA GLN A 634 19.67 -2.22 7.49
C GLN A 634 19.56 -3.46 6.58
N LYS A 635 19.13 -3.26 5.33
CA LYS A 635 18.86 -4.36 4.37
C LYS A 635 20.06 -5.25 4.08
N SER A 636 21.27 -4.69 4.05
CA SER A 636 22.52 -5.44 3.82
C SER A 636 22.80 -6.48 4.92
N SER A 637 22.27 -6.29 6.12
CA SER A 637 22.39 -7.25 7.23
C SER A 637 21.58 -8.53 7.03
N LEU A 638 20.64 -8.56 6.06
CA LEU A 638 19.86 -9.73 5.67
C LEU A 638 20.51 -10.58 4.57
N LEU A 639 21.67 -10.17 4.05
CA LEU A 639 22.40 -10.98 3.09
C LEU A 639 23.03 -12.19 3.81
N PRO A 640 23.12 -13.36 3.14
CA PRO A 640 23.90 -14.48 3.64
C PRO A 640 25.31 -14.03 4.06
N TYR A 641 25.82 -14.61 5.14
CA TYR A 641 27.06 -14.25 5.84
C TYR A 641 27.09 -12.87 6.54
N ALA A 642 26.43 -11.84 6.00
CA ALA A 642 26.34 -10.53 6.65
C ALA A 642 25.59 -10.59 7.99
N ILE A 643 24.66 -11.54 8.12
CA ILE A 643 23.90 -11.78 9.35
C ILE A 643 24.80 -12.11 10.55
N HIS A 644 25.92 -12.81 10.38
CA HIS A 644 26.85 -13.07 11.50
C HIS A 644 27.58 -11.80 11.93
N CYS A 645 27.94 -10.91 11.00
CA CYS A 645 28.52 -9.60 11.34
C CYS A 645 27.51 -8.75 12.11
N TRP A 646 26.25 -8.76 11.67
CA TRP A 646 25.15 -8.05 12.33
C TRP A 646 24.85 -8.62 13.71
N ALA A 647 24.76 -9.94 13.86
CA ALA A 647 24.50 -10.58 15.14
C ALA A 647 25.62 -10.31 16.16
N ASP A 648 26.88 -10.36 15.71
CA ASP A 648 28.02 -9.94 16.54
C ASP A 648 27.89 -8.45 16.95
N ASN A 649 27.55 -7.55 16.03
CA ASN A 649 27.36 -6.12 16.36
C ASN A 649 26.12 -5.86 17.26
N MET A 650 25.07 -6.67 17.17
CA MET A 650 23.83 -6.50 17.94
C MET A 650 23.91 -7.05 19.37
N ARG A 651 24.74 -8.06 19.63
CA ARG A 651 24.74 -8.75 20.94
C ARG A 651 25.10 -7.82 22.10
N LEU A 652 24.46 -8.05 23.23
CA LEU A 652 24.86 -7.51 24.52
C LEU A 652 25.78 -8.49 25.25
N ILE A 653 26.56 -7.97 26.18
CA ILE A 653 27.41 -8.71 27.11
C ILE A 653 26.92 -8.41 28.53
N TYR A 654 26.66 -9.46 29.28
CA TYR A 654 26.42 -9.37 30.73
C TYR A 654 27.76 -9.33 31.47
N ASP A 655 27.91 -8.37 32.36
CA ASP A 655 29.09 -8.19 33.20
C ASP A 655 28.77 -8.69 34.63
N GLU A 656 29.35 -9.83 35.01
CA GLU A 656 29.03 -10.48 36.28
C GLU A 656 29.44 -9.68 37.51
N LYS A 657 30.42 -8.76 37.37
CA LYS A 657 30.96 -7.99 38.49
C LYS A 657 30.05 -6.82 38.87
N THR A 658 29.46 -6.17 37.87
CA THR A 658 28.56 -5.04 38.05
C THR A 658 27.09 -5.43 38.02
N ASN A 659 26.77 -6.67 37.60
CA ASN A 659 25.40 -7.14 37.36
C ASN A 659 24.64 -6.23 36.37
N THR A 660 25.32 -5.84 35.29
CA THR A 660 24.77 -4.98 34.23
C THR A 660 24.99 -5.59 32.85
N VAL A 661 24.16 -5.20 31.89
CA VAL A 661 24.39 -5.48 30.47
C VAL A 661 24.98 -4.26 29.75
N ARG A 662 25.78 -4.49 28.73
CA ARG A 662 26.40 -3.46 27.87
C ARG A 662 26.61 -4.00 26.45
N ASN A 663 26.89 -3.10 25.50
CA ASN A 663 27.25 -3.50 24.14
C ASN A 663 28.51 -4.40 24.11
N ALA A 664 28.67 -5.16 23.02
CA ALA A 664 29.88 -5.90 22.73
C ALA A 664 31.15 -5.02 22.72
N PRO A 665 32.35 -5.56 23.02
CA PRO A 665 33.59 -4.79 23.08
C PRO A 665 33.88 -4.07 21.77
N GLY A 666 34.06 -2.74 21.84
CA GLY A 666 34.27 -1.89 20.67
C GLY A 666 33.01 -1.65 19.82
N VAL A 667 31.81 -1.91 20.35
CA VAL A 667 30.55 -1.48 19.73
C VAL A 667 29.91 -0.38 20.57
N GLU A 668 29.79 0.80 19.99
CA GLU A 668 29.02 1.91 20.53
C GLU A 668 27.66 1.97 19.82
N THR A 669 26.56 2.24 20.52
CA THR A 669 25.23 2.38 19.90
C THR A 669 24.53 3.68 20.33
N ARG A 670 23.67 4.21 19.45
CA ARG A 670 22.78 5.34 19.74
C ARG A 670 21.43 5.17 19.05
N VAL A 671 20.43 5.89 19.53
CA VAL A 671 19.05 5.86 19.03
C VAL A 671 18.65 7.24 18.52
N PRO A 672 18.47 7.44 17.20
CA PRO A 672 18.14 8.73 16.61
C PRO A 672 16.65 9.09 16.73
N GLY A 673 16.34 10.38 16.55
CA GLY A 673 14.96 10.89 16.46
C GLY A 673 14.23 11.11 17.78
N PHE A 674 14.93 11.19 18.92
CA PHE A 674 14.28 11.43 20.20
C PHE A 674 13.51 12.76 20.25
N GLY A 675 12.19 12.69 20.48
CA GLY A 675 11.28 13.83 20.48
C GLY A 675 10.64 14.17 19.13
N ASP A 676 10.99 13.44 18.07
CA ASP A 676 10.39 13.47 16.73
C ASP A 676 9.75 12.11 16.40
N THR A 677 8.88 12.01 15.39
CA THR A 677 8.20 10.75 15.03
C THR A 677 8.86 9.99 13.88
N SER A 678 9.72 10.60 13.06
CA SER A 678 10.22 10.00 11.81
C SER A 678 10.90 8.64 11.98
N THR A 679 11.72 8.46 13.02
CA THR A 679 12.49 7.22 13.28
C THR A 679 11.67 6.09 13.91
N ILE A 680 10.40 6.33 14.24
CA ILE A 680 9.43 5.28 14.62
C ILE A 680 8.34 5.08 13.56
N GLU A 681 8.12 6.07 12.69
CA GLU A 681 7.23 5.95 11.53
C GLU A 681 7.82 4.98 10.50
N HIS A 682 9.13 5.01 10.30
CA HIS A 682 9.88 4.07 9.48
C HIS A 682 11.06 3.46 10.23
N LEU A 683 11.21 2.12 10.17
CA LEU A 683 12.27 1.38 10.87
C LEU A 683 13.56 1.21 10.05
N ASP A 684 13.54 1.58 8.77
CA ASP A 684 14.68 1.55 7.86
C ASP A 684 14.92 2.93 7.22
N THR A 685 16.17 3.20 6.83
CA THR A 685 16.58 4.47 6.22
C THR A 685 16.09 4.67 4.78
N THR A 686 15.35 3.72 4.20
CA THR A 686 14.74 3.83 2.87
C THR A 686 13.20 3.90 2.91
N ASN A 687 12.62 4.04 4.10
CA ASN A 687 11.18 4.20 4.34
C ASN A 687 10.28 3.06 3.80
N LEU A 688 10.82 1.84 3.64
CA LEU A 688 10.03 0.68 3.17
C LEU A 688 9.30 -0.05 4.31
N ILE A 689 9.82 0.00 5.53
CA ILE A 689 9.27 -0.67 6.72
C ILE A 689 8.54 0.38 7.56
N SER A 690 7.26 0.59 7.22
CA SER A 690 6.34 1.47 7.96
C SER A 690 5.88 0.81 9.26
N TYR A 691 5.97 1.52 10.39
CA TYR A 691 5.52 1.04 11.70
C TYR A 691 4.47 1.97 12.31
N PHE A 692 4.85 3.05 13.01
CA PHE A 692 3.87 3.99 13.59
C PHE A 692 3.23 4.95 12.58
N LYS A 693 3.65 4.94 11.31
CA LYS A 693 3.17 5.89 10.29
C LYS A 693 1.63 5.96 10.16
N PRO A 694 0.85 4.85 10.11
CA PRO A 694 -0.61 4.92 10.01
C PRO A 694 -1.26 5.68 11.19
N MET A 695 -0.78 5.43 12.40
CA MET A 695 -1.23 6.12 13.62
C MET A 695 -0.84 7.62 13.59
N VAL A 696 0.40 7.95 13.23
CA VAL A 696 0.88 9.34 13.22
C VAL A 696 0.22 10.16 12.10
N ASP A 697 0.05 9.59 10.90
CA ASP A 697 -0.70 10.24 9.82
C ASP A 697 -2.17 10.49 10.23
N THR A 698 -2.78 9.55 10.94
CA THR A 698 -4.15 9.67 11.45
C THR A 698 -4.27 10.75 12.54
N LEU A 699 -3.35 10.80 13.49
CA LEU A 699 -3.27 11.89 14.47
C LEU A 699 -3.09 13.24 13.77
N VAL A 700 -2.24 13.32 12.74
CA VAL A 700 -2.03 14.53 11.94
C VAL A 700 -3.27 14.90 11.12
N SER A 701 -4.05 13.94 10.61
CA SER A 701 -5.33 14.21 9.93
C SER A 701 -6.38 14.78 10.89
N TRP A 702 -6.34 14.37 12.17
CA TRP A 702 -7.12 15.01 13.24
C TRP A 702 -6.52 16.36 13.70
N GLY A 703 -5.47 16.83 13.04
CA GLY A 703 -4.83 18.13 13.25
C GLY A 703 -3.90 18.19 14.46
N TYR A 704 -3.17 17.11 14.74
CA TYR A 704 -1.94 17.13 15.53
C TYR A 704 -0.74 17.60 14.66
N LYS A 705 0.36 17.99 15.30
CA LYS A 705 1.61 18.41 14.62
C LYS A 705 2.79 17.57 15.10
N ARG A 706 3.49 16.90 14.16
CA ARG A 706 4.74 16.17 14.42
C ARG A 706 5.77 17.09 15.09
N GLY A 707 6.56 16.53 16.01
CA GLY A 707 7.58 17.26 16.78
C GLY A 707 7.03 18.27 17.81
N PHE A 708 5.71 18.49 17.87
CA PHE A 708 5.09 19.53 18.72
C PHE A 708 3.94 18.99 19.59
N SER A 709 2.85 18.52 18.99
CA SER A 709 1.69 17.97 19.73
C SER A 709 1.55 16.46 19.57
N VAL A 710 2.24 15.85 18.61
CA VAL A 710 2.57 14.42 18.60
C VAL A 710 4.08 14.28 18.47
N ARG A 711 4.70 13.51 19.37
CA ARG A 711 6.16 13.31 19.49
C ARG A 711 6.43 11.85 19.86
N ALA A 712 7.66 11.37 19.71
CA ALA A 712 8.03 10.02 20.16
C ALA A 712 9.27 9.99 21.06
N ALA A 713 9.41 8.91 21.82
CA ALA A 713 10.53 8.58 22.67
C ALA A 713 11.10 7.19 22.28
N PRO A 714 11.82 7.08 21.14
CA PRO A 714 12.52 5.86 20.77
C PRO A 714 13.62 5.49 21.77
N TYR A 715 13.92 4.20 21.91
CA TYR A 715 14.90 3.65 22.86
C TYR A 715 15.57 2.38 22.33
N ASP A 716 16.68 1.97 22.96
CA ASP A 716 17.41 0.76 22.58
C ASP A 716 16.70 -0.47 23.13
N PHE A 717 15.85 -1.09 22.30
CA PHE A 717 14.93 -2.16 22.68
C PHE A 717 15.62 -3.49 23.07
N ARG A 718 16.95 -3.60 22.96
CA ARG A 718 17.72 -4.78 23.41
C ARG A 718 17.86 -4.81 24.93
N TYR A 719 17.91 -3.64 25.55
CA TYR A 719 17.94 -3.49 27.00
C TYR A 719 16.54 -3.62 27.57
N GLY A 720 16.42 -3.90 28.87
CA GLY A 720 15.17 -3.79 29.60
C GLY A 720 15.13 -2.51 30.45
N PRO A 721 14.02 -2.29 31.19
CA PRO A 721 13.83 -1.11 32.03
C PRO A 721 14.84 -0.97 33.18
N GLU A 722 15.61 -2.01 33.54
CA GLU A 722 16.71 -1.95 34.51
C GLU A 722 17.81 -0.98 34.08
N SER A 723 18.05 -0.90 32.77
CA SER A 723 19.10 -0.08 32.16
C SER A 723 18.60 1.31 31.71
N ALA A 724 17.31 1.61 31.92
CA ALA A 724 16.62 2.72 31.27
C ALA A 724 16.70 4.08 32.00
N SER A 725 17.54 4.25 33.03
CA SER A 725 17.58 5.46 33.87
C SER A 725 17.81 6.76 33.07
N GLU A 726 18.73 6.76 32.10
CA GLU A 726 18.97 7.93 31.23
C GLU A 726 17.78 8.21 30.31
N TYR A 727 17.21 7.15 29.71
CA TYR A 727 16.02 7.23 28.87
C TYR A 727 14.82 7.79 29.65
N PHE A 728 14.60 7.36 30.89
CA PHE A 728 13.54 7.88 31.74
C PHE A 728 13.75 9.36 32.11
N GLY A 729 14.99 9.80 32.32
CA GLY A 729 15.32 11.23 32.46
C GLY A 729 14.95 12.04 31.21
N LYS A 730 15.31 11.52 30.02
CA LYS A 730 14.96 12.12 28.72
C LYS A 730 13.45 12.14 28.46
N LEU A 731 12.74 11.06 28.77
CA LEU A 731 11.28 10.94 28.62
C LEU A 731 10.53 11.88 29.57
N LYS A 732 10.96 11.97 30.83
CA LYS A 732 10.43 12.93 31.81
C LYS A 732 10.53 14.36 31.29
N LYS A 733 11.72 14.76 30.83
CA LYS A 733 11.93 16.08 30.23
C LYS A 733 11.10 16.28 28.97
N LEU A 734 10.99 15.28 28.10
CA LEU A 734 10.16 15.35 26.89
C LEU A 734 8.68 15.64 27.23
N ILE A 735 8.16 15.01 28.28
CA ILE A 735 6.80 15.22 28.79
C ILE A 735 6.63 16.66 29.32
N GLU A 736 7.58 17.15 30.12
CA GLU A 736 7.58 18.50 30.69
C GLU A 736 7.68 19.58 29.61
N ASP A 737 8.62 19.44 28.67
CA ASP A 737 8.81 20.36 27.53
C ASP A 737 7.55 20.38 26.63
N THR A 738 6.94 19.23 26.38
CA THR A 738 5.72 19.13 25.55
C THR A 738 4.50 19.73 26.24
N TYR A 739 4.39 19.56 27.57
CA TYR A 739 3.33 20.16 28.39
C TYR A 739 3.38 21.69 28.30
N LEU A 740 4.57 22.27 28.49
CA LEU A 740 4.79 23.72 28.38
C LEU A 740 4.50 24.22 26.95
N ALA A 741 5.05 23.54 25.93
CA ALA A 741 4.88 23.94 24.53
C ALA A 741 3.42 23.89 24.05
N ASN A 742 2.59 23.00 24.61
CA ASN A 742 1.17 22.86 24.28
C ASN A 742 0.24 23.65 25.24
N GLY A 743 0.78 24.64 25.96
CA GLY A 743 -0.02 25.56 26.78
C GLY A 743 -0.50 24.95 28.10
N ASN A 744 0.40 24.24 28.79
CA ASN A 744 0.14 23.55 30.07
C ASN A 744 -0.94 22.45 30.00
N LYS A 745 -1.11 21.84 28.82
CA LYS A 745 -1.98 20.69 28.63
C LYS A 745 -1.27 19.40 29.05
N LYS A 746 -1.93 18.61 29.88
CA LYS A 746 -1.48 17.26 30.26
C LYS A 746 -1.30 16.36 29.03
N ILE A 747 -0.31 15.49 29.08
CA ILE A 747 0.09 14.57 28.02
C ILE A 747 -0.74 13.29 28.08
N THR A 748 -1.21 12.81 26.92
CA THR A 748 -1.61 11.42 26.72
C THR A 748 -0.37 10.60 26.34
N LEU A 749 0.04 9.65 27.17
CA LEU A 749 1.06 8.67 26.77
C LEU A 749 0.42 7.63 25.87
N MET A 750 1.09 7.25 24.79
CA MET A 750 0.67 6.18 23.90
C MET A 750 1.84 5.21 23.73
N SER A 751 1.67 3.94 24.08
CA SER A 751 2.75 2.96 23.96
C SER A 751 2.29 1.70 23.26
N HIS A 752 3.20 0.99 22.60
CA HIS A 752 2.90 -0.26 21.90
C HIS A 752 3.79 -1.41 22.37
N SER A 753 3.24 -2.63 22.49
CA SER A 753 4.01 -3.85 22.71
C SER A 753 4.95 -3.76 23.95
N LEU A 754 6.25 -4.04 23.82
CA LEU A 754 7.28 -3.86 24.86
C LEU A 754 7.34 -2.42 25.44
N GLY A 755 6.93 -1.41 24.67
CA GLY A 755 6.82 -0.03 25.12
C GLY A 755 5.83 0.15 26.28
N CYS A 756 4.87 -0.78 26.43
CA CYS A 756 3.90 -0.77 27.51
C CYS A 756 4.54 -1.10 28.89
N PRO A 757 5.26 -2.23 29.08
CA PRO A 757 6.11 -2.44 30.24
C PRO A 757 7.11 -1.30 30.53
N TYR A 758 7.72 -0.72 29.50
CA TYR A 758 8.62 0.43 29.67
C TYR A 758 7.92 1.66 30.26
N THR A 759 6.70 1.94 29.79
CA THR A 759 5.86 3.05 30.26
C THR A 759 5.36 2.80 31.68
N LEU A 760 5.04 1.54 32.03
CA LEU A 760 4.70 1.12 33.39
C LEU A 760 5.82 1.43 34.38
N VAL A 761 7.04 0.94 34.10
CA VAL A 761 8.21 1.16 34.97
C VAL A 761 8.58 2.64 35.05
N PHE A 762 8.44 3.39 33.96
CA PHE A 762 8.62 4.84 33.97
C PHE A 762 7.67 5.55 34.94
N LEU A 763 6.37 5.26 34.85
CA LEU A 763 5.32 5.87 35.68
C LEU A 763 5.48 5.49 37.17
N ASN A 764 5.86 4.25 37.46
CA ASN A 764 6.12 3.78 38.83
C ASN A 764 7.35 4.43 39.48
N LYS A 765 8.26 5.01 38.67
CA LYS A 765 9.40 5.81 39.14
C LYS A 765 9.09 7.31 39.30
N GLN A 766 7.86 7.76 39.01
CA GLN A 766 7.45 9.16 39.22
C GLN A 766 6.55 9.31 40.45
N THR A 767 6.67 10.46 41.13
CA THR A 767 5.75 10.82 42.23
C THR A 767 4.33 11.03 41.70
N GLN A 768 3.32 10.82 42.57
CA GLN A 768 1.94 11.02 42.18
C GLN A 768 1.66 12.47 41.77
N ASP A 769 2.16 13.46 42.52
CA ASP A 769 2.08 14.89 42.17
C ASP A 769 2.60 15.20 40.76
N TRP A 770 3.67 14.52 40.33
CA TRP A 770 4.22 14.70 38.99
C TRP A 770 3.28 14.12 37.94
N LYS A 771 2.75 12.91 38.16
CA LYS A 771 1.79 12.27 37.26
C LYS A 771 0.50 13.08 37.17
N ASP A 772 -0.05 13.53 38.29
CA ASP A 772 -1.24 14.36 38.34
C ASP A 772 -1.02 15.74 37.71
N LYS A 773 0.19 16.29 37.73
CA LYS A 773 0.50 17.53 37.01
C LYS A 773 0.58 17.34 35.50
N TYR A 774 1.29 16.31 35.02
CA TYR A 774 1.73 16.21 33.62
C TYR A 774 1.02 15.15 32.78
N ILE A 775 0.49 14.08 33.38
CA ILE A 775 -0.13 12.96 32.66
C ILE A 775 -1.65 13.08 32.73
N LEU A 776 -2.31 12.98 31.58
CA LEU A 776 -3.77 12.90 31.51
C LEU A 776 -4.23 11.45 31.65
N GLN A 777 -3.66 10.60 30.82
CA GLN A 777 -4.05 9.20 30.62
C GLN A 777 -2.96 8.50 29.82
N TRP A 778 -3.05 7.17 29.79
CA TRP A 778 -2.17 6.29 29.05
C TRP A 778 -2.99 5.36 28.16
N ILE A 779 -2.66 5.31 26.88
CA ILE A 779 -3.20 4.38 25.88
C ILE A 779 -2.12 3.32 25.64
N ALA A 780 -2.37 2.10 26.12
CA ALA A 780 -1.53 0.93 25.91
C ALA A 780 -2.08 0.11 24.74
N LEU A 781 -1.33 0.05 23.65
CA LEU A 781 -1.66 -0.69 22.43
C LEU A 781 -0.91 -2.04 22.46
N ALA A 782 -1.64 -3.14 22.33
CA ALA A 782 -1.13 -4.52 22.32
C ALA A 782 -0.04 -4.81 23.40
N GLY A 783 -0.27 -4.38 24.64
CA GLY A 783 0.77 -4.37 25.67
C GLY A 783 1.20 -5.74 26.19
N VAL A 784 2.51 -5.98 26.26
CA VAL A 784 3.10 -7.25 26.75
C VAL A 784 3.19 -7.27 28.28
N PHE A 785 2.04 -7.21 28.96
CA PHE A 785 2.00 -7.12 30.44
C PHE A 785 2.23 -8.45 31.16
N GLY A 786 2.07 -9.59 30.47
CA GLY A 786 2.24 -10.93 31.00
C GLY A 786 3.41 -11.74 30.42
N GLY A 787 4.16 -11.17 29.48
CA GLY A 787 5.09 -11.91 28.61
C GLY A 787 4.39 -12.56 27.42
N VAL A 788 5.15 -13.31 26.62
CA VAL A 788 4.67 -14.03 25.42
C VAL A 788 5.30 -15.41 25.33
N ALA A 789 4.54 -16.40 24.87
CA ALA A 789 5.08 -17.74 24.65
C ALA A 789 6.19 -17.75 23.59
N GLU A 790 6.17 -16.84 22.60
CA GLU A 790 7.22 -16.63 21.58
C GLU A 790 8.65 -16.61 22.16
N MET A 791 8.83 -16.10 23.39
CA MET A 791 10.16 -16.09 24.03
C MET A 791 10.72 -17.50 24.24
N ILE A 792 9.87 -18.51 24.45
CA ILE A 792 10.30 -19.90 24.62
C ILE A 792 10.91 -20.43 23.31
N HIS A 793 10.34 -20.08 22.16
CA HIS A 793 10.91 -20.39 20.84
C HIS A 793 12.19 -19.60 20.59
N LEU A 794 12.18 -18.29 20.82
CA LEU A 794 13.34 -17.40 20.69
C LEU A 794 14.54 -17.87 21.52
N PHE A 795 14.33 -18.28 22.77
CA PHE A 795 15.39 -18.79 23.64
C PHE A 795 15.76 -20.24 23.34
N SER A 796 14.89 -21.08 22.74
CA SER A 796 15.22 -22.44 22.30
C SER A 796 15.77 -22.45 20.87
N ALA A 797 14.95 -22.59 19.84
CA ALA A 797 15.37 -22.75 18.44
C ALA A 797 15.66 -21.43 17.70
N GLY A 798 15.37 -20.28 18.31
CA GLY A 798 15.52 -18.97 17.67
C GLY A 798 14.34 -18.62 16.76
N VAL A 799 14.12 -17.32 16.57
CA VAL A 799 13.04 -16.78 15.71
C VAL A 799 13.61 -15.74 14.76
N THR A 800 13.12 -15.71 13.52
CA THR A 800 13.66 -14.84 12.46
C THR A 800 12.86 -13.55 12.25
N LEU A 801 11.89 -13.25 13.13
CA LEU A 801 11.02 -12.06 13.05
C LEU A 801 10.37 -11.90 11.66
N GLY A 802 9.89 -13.01 11.08
CA GLY A 802 9.26 -13.06 9.76
C GLY A 802 10.21 -13.17 8.56
N ILE A 803 11.53 -13.13 8.76
CA ILE A 803 12.51 -13.39 7.69
C ILE A 803 12.54 -14.90 7.39
N PRO A 804 12.41 -15.36 6.14
CA PRO A 804 12.42 -16.79 5.83
C PRO A 804 13.70 -17.50 6.27
N HIS A 805 13.54 -18.71 6.86
CA HIS A 805 14.62 -19.54 7.40
C HIS A 805 15.76 -19.88 6.41
N PHE A 806 15.52 -19.75 5.10
CA PHE A 806 16.53 -19.99 4.06
C PHE A 806 17.38 -18.75 3.71
N LEU A 807 17.00 -17.56 4.20
CA LEU A 807 17.82 -16.34 4.11
C LEU A 807 18.63 -16.11 5.38
N VAL A 808 18.02 -16.42 6.53
CA VAL A 808 18.60 -16.28 7.86
C VAL A 808 18.28 -17.54 8.65
N ASP A 809 19.31 -18.27 9.06
CA ASP A 809 19.14 -19.37 10.00
C ASP A 809 18.72 -18.78 11.37
N PRO A 810 17.62 -19.25 11.99
CA PRO A 810 17.25 -18.91 13.36
C PRO A 810 18.41 -18.97 14.36
N ILE A 811 19.32 -19.93 14.19
CA ILE A 811 20.45 -20.17 15.08
C ILE A 811 21.48 -19.04 15.04
N ASP A 812 21.68 -18.42 13.86
CA ASP A 812 22.58 -17.28 13.69
C ASP A 812 22.10 -16.04 14.46
N VAL A 813 20.79 -15.80 14.49
CA VAL A 813 20.19 -14.65 15.18
C VAL A 813 19.88 -14.94 16.65
N ARG A 814 19.58 -16.19 17.00
CA ARG A 814 19.35 -16.65 18.37
C ARG A 814 20.48 -16.22 19.31
N GLY A 815 21.73 -16.32 18.85
CA GLY A 815 22.92 -15.95 19.63
C GLY A 815 22.86 -14.53 20.19
N GLN A 816 22.40 -13.55 19.39
CA GLN A 816 22.21 -12.18 19.89
C GLN A 816 20.87 -12.01 20.62
N GLN A 817 19.79 -12.65 20.17
CA GLN A 817 18.46 -12.52 20.78
C GLN A 817 18.47 -12.95 22.26
N ARG A 818 19.19 -14.02 22.58
CA ARG A 818 19.38 -14.53 23.94
C ARG A 818 20.07 -13.52 24.89
N THR A 819 20.81 -12.54 24.36
CA THR A 819 21.54 -11.54 25.17
C THR A 819 20.72 -10.31 25.56
N SER A 820 19.55 -10.11 24.95
CA SER A 820 18.70 -8.94 25.22
C SER A 820 17.90 -9.10 26.51
N THR A 821 18.07 -8.20 27.49
CA THR A 821 17.33 -8.23 28.77
C THR A 821 15.84 -7.95 28.61
N SER A 822 15.43 -7.25 27.55
CA SER A 822 14.02 -7.11 27.15
C SER A 822 13.35 -8.44 26.81
N ASN A 823 14.03 -9.33 26.10
CA ASN A 823 13.48 -10.66 25.79
C ASN A 823 13.32 -11.50 27.07
N ALA A 824 14.26 -11.38 28.02
CA ALA A 824 14.12 -12.00 29.34
C ALA A 824 12.98 -11.41 30.17
N LEU A 825 12.62 -10.13 29.98
CA LEU A 825 11.43 -9.51 30.59
C LEU A 825 10.13 -10.08 30.01
N MET A 826 10.09 -10.28 28.69
CA MET A 826 8.93 -10.80 27.97
C MET A 826 8.71 -12.31 28.12
N MET A 827 9.55 -13.04 28.86
CA MET A 827 9.26 -14.43 29.22
C MET A 827 7.92 -14.53 29.98
N PRO A 828 7.10 -15.58 29.75
CA PRO A 828 5.79 -15.72 30.39
C PRO A 828 5.82 -15.59 31.93
N SER A 829 4.73 -15.08 32.49
CA SER A 829 4.60 -14.87 33.93
C SER A 829 3.92 -16.05 34.63
N PRO A 830 4.49 -16.57 35.74
CA PRO A 830 3.79 -17.50 36.64
C PRO A 830 2.47 -16.95 37.22
N GLU A 831 2.22 -15.64 37.10
CA GLU A 831 0.98 -14.99 37.55
C GLU A 831 -0.18 -15.09 36.53
N LEU A 832 0.10 -15.60 35.32
CA LEU A 832 -0.84 -15.66 34.19
C LEU A 832 -0.81 -16.99 33.43
N TRP A 833 0.25 -17.78 33.56
CA TRP A 833 0.32 -19.17 33.12
C TRP A 833 0.27 -20.09 34.34
N GLY A 834 -0.63 -21.05 34.32
CA GLY A 834 -0.79 -22.04 35.38
C GLY A 834 0.46 -22.90 35.55
N ALA A 835 0.69 -23.35 36.79
CA ALA A 835 1.89 -24.10 37.17
C ALA A 835 2.13 -25.41 36.40
N GLY A 836 1.08 -25.99 35.79
CA GLY A 836 1.14 -27.17 34.93
C GLY A 836 0.95 -26.90 33.43
N GLU A 837 0.87 -25.63 33.01
CA GLU A 837 0.74 -25.30 31.58
C GLU A 837 2.06 -25.54 30.85
N VAL A 838 1.99 -26.35 29.79
CA VAL A 838 3.14 -26.67 28.93
C VAL A 838 3.53 -25.44 28.13
N LEU A 839 4.75 -24.95 28.33
CA LEU A 839 5.38 -23.94 27.48
C LEU A 839 6.22 -24.58 26.38
N ALA A 840 7.00 -25.61 26.73
CA ALA A 840 7.69 -26.46 25.77
C ALA A 840 7.65 -27.92 26.21
N LYS A 841 7.70 -28.86 25.25
CA LYS A 841 7.76 -30.29 25.53
C LYS A 841 8.72 -30.99 24.57
N THR A 842 9.54 -31.86 25.13
CA THR A 842 10.40 -32.83 24.44
C THR A 842 9.90 -34.25 24.77
N PRO A 843 10.48 -35.32 24.20
CA PRO A 843 10.13 -36.69 24.60
C PRO A 843 10.48 -36.99 26.07
N ASP A 844 11.53 -36.35 26.58
CA ASP A 844 12.12 -36.65 27.89
C ASP A 844 11.70 -35.64 28.98
N ARG A 845 11.16 -34.47 28.61
CA ARG A 845 10.85 -33.38 29.54
C ARG A 845 9.69 -32.48 29.10
N VAL A 846 8.91 -32.02 30.08
CA VAL A 846 7.96 -30.89 29.95
C VAL A 846 8.56 -29.68 30.68
N TYR A 847 8.45 -28.49 30.08
CA TYR A 847 8.81 -27.22 30.69
C TYR A 847 7.57 -26.35 30.88
N THR A 848 7.38 -25.87 32.11
CA THR A 848 6.34 -24.93 32.51
C THR A 848 6.95 -23.58 32.90
N VAL A 849 6.15 -22.65 33.42
CA VAL A 849 6.65 -21.42 34.06
C VAL A 849 7.55 -21.64 35.28
N ASN A 850 7.50 -22.82 35.90
CA ASN A 850 8.33 -23.15 37.07
C ASN A 850 9.71 -23.68 36.68
N ASP A 851 9.85 -24.27 35.49
CA ASP A 851 11.05 -24.98 35.03
C ASP A 851 12.07 -24.05 34.33
N TYR A 852 12.08 -22.75 34.62
CA TYR A 852 12.95 -21.81 33.88
C TYR A 852 14.44 -22.00 34.17
N GLU A 853 14.83 -22.46 35.35
CA GLU A 853 16.25 -22.70 35.63
C GLU A 853 16.79 -23.89 34.82
N GLU A 854 15.95 -24.90 34.61
CA GLU A 854 16.29 -26.07 33.83
C GLU A 854 16.08 -25.84 32.34
N PHE A 855 15.02 -25.15 31.91
CA PHE A 855 14.88 -24.73 30.50
C PHE A 855 16.12 -23.98 30.02
N PHE A 856 16.60 -22.98 30.79
CA PHE A 856 17.81 -22.25 30.42
C PHE A 856 19.09 -23.09 30.45
N ARG A 857 19.17 -24.09 31.34
CA ARG A 857 20.27 -25.07 31.35
C ARG A 857 20.23 -25.96 30.11
N ASP A 858 19.06 -26.51 29.80
CA ASP A 858 18.83 -27.54 28.80
C ASP A 858 18.86 -26.97 27.36
N VAL A 859 18.57 -25.67 27.16
CA VAL A 859 18.85 -24.96 25.89
C VAL A 859 20.30 -24.48 25.73
N GLY A 860 21.18 -24.80 26.69
CA GLY A 860 22.59 -24.40 26.69
C GLY A 860 22.84 -22.92 26.97
N PHE A 861 21.97 -22.22 27.70
CA PHE A 861 22.09 -20.79 28.00
C PHE A 861 21.73 -20.44 29.47
N PRO A 862 22.47 -20.93 30.47
CA PRO A 862 22.19 -20.69 31.89
C PRO A 862 22.25 -19.20 32.29
N LEU A 863 22.89 -18.35 31.49
CA LEU A 863 22.88 -16.90 31.67
C LEU A 863 21.45 -16.31 31.63
N GLY A 864 20.53 -16.90 30.88
CA GLY A 864 19.14 -16.44 30.79
C GLY A 864 18.42 -16.37 32.14
N ILE A 865 18.80 -17.22 33.10
CA ILE A 865 18.30 -17.18 34.48
C ILE A 865 18.70 -15.86 35.18
N LYS A 866 19.96 -15.44 35.01
CA LYS A 866 20.46 -14.18 35.59
C LYS A 866 19.73 -13.00 34.96
N LEU A 867 19.62 -12.97 33.62
CA LEU A 867 18.89 -11.93 32.89
C LEU A 867 17.42 -11.85 33.33
N ARG A 868 16.73 -12.99 33.48
CA ARG A 868 15.34 -13.04 33.98
C ARG A 868 15.23 -12.49 35.40
N LYS A 869 16.17 -12.85 36.29
CA LYS A 869 16.21 -12.36 37.69
C LYS A 869 16.48 -10.85 37.79
N MET A 870 17.23 -10.25 36.85
CA MET A 870 17.44 -8.80 36.81
C MET A 870 16.15 -7.99 36.51
N VAL A 871 15.24 -8.56 35.73
CA VAL A 871 14.14 -7.78 35.11
C VAL A 871 12.74 -8.17 35.56
N LYS A 872 12.51 -9.41 36.03
CA LYS A 872 11.16 -9.91 36.34
C LYS A 872 10.44 -9.05 37.40
N ASP A 873 11.16 -8.61 38.43
CA ASP A 873 10.58 -7.90 39.58
C ASP A 873 10.36 -6.41 39.31
N LEU A 874 10.63 -5.92 38.08
CA LEU A 874 10.29 -4.57 37.65
C LEU A 874 8.80 -4.41 37.29
N ILE A 875 8.14 -5.53 36.95
CA ILE A 875 6.73 -5.56 36.55
C ILE A 875 5.91 -6.66 37.25
N TYR A 876 6.53 -7.59 37.97
CA TYR A 876 5.82 -8.65 38.71
C TYR A 876 6.05 -8.56 40.22
N PRO A 877 5.04 -8.86 41.07
CA PRO A 877 3.65 -9.15 40.70
C PRO A 877 2.96 -7.92 40.09
N LEU A 878 2.20 -8.12 39.03
CA LEU A 878 1.70 -7.04 38.15
C LEU A 878 0.74 -6.11 38.90
N ALA A 879 -0.15 -6.67 39.69
CA ALA A 879 -1.10 -5.92 40.51
C ALA A 879 -0.42 -4.87 41.43
N ALA A 880 0.76 -5.18 41.98
CA ALA A 880 1.50 -4.27 42.87
C ALA A 880 2.17 -3.08 42.14
N HIS A 881 2.19 -3.11 40.81
CA HIS A 881 2.85 -2.14 39.94
C HIS A 881 1.86 -1.20 39.24
N ALA A 882 0.67 -0.96 39.82
CA ALA A 882 -0.36 -0.13 39.22
C ALA A 882 0.15 1.31 38.91
N PRO A 883 -0.10 1.85 37.70
CA PRO A 883 0.54 3.08 37.26
C PRO A 883 -0.02 4.35 37.94
N HIS A 884 -1.18 4.26 38.59
CA HIS A 884 -1.94 5.37 39.19
C HIS A 884 -2.19 6.52 38.20
N VAL A 885 -2.67 6.16 37.00
CA VAL A 885 -3.17 7.07 35.95
C VAL A 885 -4.33 6.39 35.22
N ARG A 886 -5.20 7.17 34.56
CA ARG A 886 -6.25 6.61 33.68
C ARG A 886 -5.60 5.79 32.56
N LEU A 887 -6.08 4.57 32.35
CA LEU A 887 -5.49 3.60 31.43
C LEU A 887 -6.53 3.05 30.43
N HIS A 888 -6.15 3.01 29.17
CA HIS A 888 -6.91 2.40 28.08
C HIS A 888 -6.04 1.32 27.42
N CYS A 889 -6.41 0.06 27.58
CA CYS A 889 -5.74 -1.07 26.93
C CYS A 889 -6.52 -1.49 25.70
N LEU A 890 -5.91 -1.35 24.52
CA LEU A 890 -6.46 -1.73 23.23
C LEU A 890 -5.62 -2.86 22.65
N TYR A 891 -6.25 -3.94 22.20
CA TYR A 891 -5.52 -5.14 21.77
C TYR A 891 -6.31 -5.98 20.77
N GLY A 892 -5.61 -6.79 19.98
CA GLY A 892 -6.21 -7.77 19.07
C GLY A 892 -6.67 -9.05 19.78
N THR A 893 -7.68 -9.72 19.24
CA THR A 893 -8.12 -11.07 19.65
C THR A 893 -8.49 -11.92 18.43
N GLY A 894 -8.60 -13.23 18.60
CA GLY A 894 -9.06 -14.14 17.54
C GLY A 894 -7.99 -14.51 16.51
N VAL A 895 -6.75 -14.06 16.68
CA VAL A 895 -5.63 -14.37 15.79
C VAL A 895 -4.81 -15.52 16.36
N HIS A 896 -4.51 -16.53 15.54
CA HIS A 896 -3.69 -17.68 15.92
C HIS A 896 -2.33 -17.24 16.46
N THR A 897 -2.13 -17.40 17.76
CA THR A 897 -0.95 -16.90 18.48
C THR A 897 -0.19 -18.07 19.08
N PRO A 898 1.13 -18.23 18.85
CA PRO A 898 1.93 -19.30 19.45
C PRO A 898 1.73 -19.37 20.97
N ALA A 899 1.47 -20.56 21.50
CA ALA A 899 1.15 -20.77 22.91
C ALA A 899 2.04 -21.83 23.58
N SER A 900 2.44 -22.87 22.85
CA SER A 900 3.44 -23.84 23.31
C SER A 900 4.17 -24.54 22.15
N TYR A 901 5.29 -25.20 22.46
CA TYR A 901 6.22 -25.74 21.46
C TYR A 901 6.52 -27.22 21.72
N LEU A 902 6.35 -28.07 20.70
CA LEU A 902 6.64 -29.49 20.77
C LEU A 902 7.89 -29.81 19.94
N PHE A 903 8.83 -30.54 20.54
CA PHE A 903 10.07 -30.99 19.93
C PHE A 903 10.10 -32.51 19.89
N GLY A 904 10.49 -33.08 18.75
CA GLY A 904 10.76 -34.51 18.62
C GLY A 904 12.08 -34.95 19.26
N LYS A 905 12.42 -36.22 19.06
CA LYS A 905 13.64 -36.83 19.61
C LYS A 905 14.88 -36.29 18.88
N GLY A 906 15.80 -35.68 19.64
CA GLY A 906 17.02 -35.07 19.10
C GLY A 906 16.77 -33.77 18.32
N GLU A 907 15.68 -33.06 18.63
CA GLU A 907 15.32 -31.80 17.96
C GLU A 907 15.55 -30.58 18.86
N PHE A 908 15.27 -30.70 20.15
CA PHE A 908 15.54 -29.65 21.12
C PHE A 908 17.05 -29.53 21.41
N PRO A 909 17.62 -28.30 21.51
CA PRO A 909 16.97 -27.01 21.39
C PRO A 909 17.11 -26.36 19.99
N ASP A 910 17.79 -27.00 19.04
CA ASP A 910 18.31 -26.33 17.83
C ASP A 910 17.42 -26.47 16.57
N LYS A 911 16.48 -27.42 16.52
CA LYS A 911 15.53 -27.52 15.41
C LYS A 911 14.25 -26.75 15.71
N GLN A 912 13.59 -26.27 14.66
CA GLN A 912 12.31 -25.59 14.76
C GLN A 912 11.22 -26.56 15.28
N PRO A 913 10.45 -26.20 16.33
CA PRO A 913 9.41 -27.04 16.90
C PRO A 913 8.11 -27.04 16.09
N GLU A 914 7.24 -28.00 16.37
CA GLU A 914 5.81 -27.87 16.09
C GLU A 914 5.21 -26.83 17.06
N ILE A 915 4.44 -25.87 16.51
CA ILE A 915 3.85 -24.77 17.28
C ILE A 915 2.37 -25.08 17.54
N ILE A 916 1.98 -25.09 18.82
CA ILE A 916 0.59 -25.14 19.24
C ILE A 916 0.10 -23.70 19.44
N TYR A 917 -0.98 -23.35 18.75
CA TYR A 917 -1.56 -22.00 18.75
C TYR A 917 -2.72 -21.89 19.74
N GLY A 918 -2.84 -20.71 20.36
CA GLY A 918 -3.99 -20.26 21.14
C GLY A 918 -4.47 -18.88 20.69
N ASP A 919 -5.29 -18.24 21.53
CA ASP A 919 -5.89 -16.91 21.28
C ASP A 919 -4.93 -15.76 21.64
N GLY A 920 -5.01 -14.66 20.88
CA GLY A 920 -4.19 -13.45 20.97
C GLY A 920 -4.28 -12.61 19.70
N ASP A 921 -3.24 -11.82 19.45
CA ASP A 921 -3.11 -10.93 18.29
C ASP A 921 -2.10 -11.43 17.23
N GLY A 922 -1.68 -12.69 17.32
CA GLY A 922 -0.65 -13.29 16.45
C GLY A 922 0.79 -13.11 16.94
N THR A 923 1.01 -12.41 18.06
CA THR A 923 2.33 -12.30 18.70
C THR A 923 2.24 -12.39 20.22
N VAL A 924 1.24 -11.73 20.81
CA VAL A 924 1.02 -11.66 22.25
C VAL A 924 -0.23 -12.45 22.61
N ASN A 925 -0.07 -13.43 23.50
CA ASN A 925 -1.18 -14.24 23.96
C ASN A 925 -2.22 -13.36 24.65
N ARG A 926 -3.51 -13.60 24.39
CA ARG A 926 -4.63 -12.79 24.91
C ARG A 926 -4.56 -12.51 26.41
N ARG A 927 -4.19 -13.52 27.21
CA ARG A 927 -4.02 -13.39 28.68
C ARG A 927 -3.00 -12.33 29.11
N SER A 928 -2.02 -12.02 28.26
CA SER A 928 -0.98 -11.02 28.48
C SER A 928 -1.46 -9.63 28.05
N LEU A 929 -2.20 -9.56 26.94
CA LEU A 929 -2.89 -8.35 26.45
C LEU A 929 -3.92 -7.85 27.46
N GLU A 930 -4.69 -8.76 28.05
CA GLU A 930 -5.74 -8.47 29.04
C GLU A 930 -5.19 -8.20 30.45
N ALA A 931 -3.93 -8.52 30.74
CA ALA A 931 -3.39 -8.50 32.10
C ALA A 931 -3.36 -7.11 32.76
N CYS A 932 -3.32 -6.03 31.98
CA CYS A 932 -3.46 -4.68 32.53
C CYS A 932 -4.79 -4.45 33.27
N GLY A 933 -5.82 -5.26 32.99
CA GLY A 933 -7.08 -5.22 33.73
C GLY A 933 -6.92 -5.50 35.23
N LYS A 934 -5.84 -6.19 35.64
CA LYS A 934 -5.50 -6.40 37.05
C LYS A 934 -5.22 -5.10 37.81
N PHE A 935 -4.81 -4.02 37.13
CA PHE A 935 -4.62 -2.71 37.77
C PHE A 935 -5.94 -2.08 38.24
N SER A 936 -7.10 -2.46 37.69
CA SER A 936 -8.41 -1.86 38.01
C SER A 936 -8.78 -1.91 39.50
N GLN A 937 -8.31 -2.93 40.22
CA GLN A 937 -8.56 -3.12 41.66
C GLN A 937 -7.49 -2.47 42.55
N GLN A 938 -6.45 -1.87 41.96
CA GLN A 938 -5.21 -1.45 42.64
C GLN A 938 -4.93 0.06 42.48
N GLN A 939 -5.82 0.81 41.82
CA GLN A 939 -5.73 2.26 41.67
C GLN A 939 -7.11 2.91 41.60
N ASN A 940 -7.17 4.20 41.96
CA ASN A 940 -8.39 5.01 41.92
C ASN A 940 -8.69 5.64 40.53
N TYR A 941 -8.02 5.18 39.47
CA TYR A 941 -8.16 5.69 38.11
C TYR A 941 -8.72 4.61 37.18
N ASP A 942 -9.60 5.02 36.26
CA ASP A 942 -10.28 4.10 35.34
C ASP A 942 -9.29 3.25 34.52
N VAL A 943 -9.57 1.95 34.42
CA VAL A 943 -8.90 1.02 33.49
C VAL A 943 -9.93 0.48 32.52
N THR A 944 -9.81 0.85 31.24
CA THR A 944 -10.68 0.34 30.17
C THR A 944 -9.97 -0.69 29.33
N LEU A 945 -10.61 -1.83 29.06
CA LEU A 945 -10.14 -2.83 28.10
C LEU A 945 -10.97 -2.79 26.83
N LYS A 946 -10.32 -2.91 25.67
CA LYS A 946 -10.92 -3.03 24.35
C LYS A 946 -10.17 -4.07 23.50
N GLY A 947 -10.75 -5.26 23.41
CA GLY A 947 -10.38 -6.26 22.41
C GLY A 947 -11.02 -5.94 21.06
N TYR A 948 -10.27 -6.13 19.98
CA TYR A 948 -10.71 -5.99 18.60
C TYR A 948 -10.52 -7.32 17.87
N ASP A 949 -11.61 -7.90 17.41
CA ASP A 949 -11.60 -9.24 16.83
C ASP A 949 -10.92 -9.27 15.44
N SER A 950 -10.17 -10.33 15.18
CA SER A 950 -9.36 -10.54 13.97
C SER A 950 -8.31 -9.45 13.69
N VAL A 951 -8.00 -8.57 14.66
CA VAL A 951 -6.92 -7.58 14.57
C VAL A 951 -5.61 -8.20 15.04
N ASN A 952 -4.56 -8.10 14.23
CA ASN A 952 -3.23 -8.59 14.60
C ASN A 952 -2.39 -7.54 15.37
N HIS A 953 -1.25 -7.97 15.91
CA HIS A 953 -0.42 -7.21 16.84
C HIS A 953 -0.14 -5.77 16.39
N GLU A 954 0.43 -5.60 15.20
CA GLU A 954 0.70 -4.27 14.62
C GLU A 954 -0.56 -3.60 14.03
N GLY A 955 -1.54 -4.40 13.62
CA GLY A 955 -2.80 -3.94 13.03
C GLY A 955 -3.61 -3.01 13.93
N VAL A 956 -3.46 -3.12 15.26
CA VAL A 956 -4.09 -2.19 16.22
C VAL A 956 -3.64 -0.72 16.04
N LEU A 957 -2.48 -0.49 15.39
CA LEU A 957 -1.98 0.85 15.06
C LEU A 957 -2.71 1.50 13.87
N GLY A 958 -3.47 0.71 13.09
CA GLY A 958 -4.19 1.15 11.89
C GLY A 958 -5.67 0.75 11.83
N ASP A 959 -6.16 -0.08 12.75
CA ASP A 959 -7.56 -0.52 12.77
C ASP A 959 -8.54 0.64 12.99
N THR A 960 -9.58 0.69 12.16
CA THR A 960 -10.58 1.76 12.17
C THR A 960 -11.34 1.84 13.50
N ASN A 961 -11.60 0.72 14.17
CA ASN A 961 -12.35 0.72 15.44
C ASN A 961 -11.46 1.14 16.62
N ALA A 962 -10.20 0.72 16.63
CA ALA A 962 -9.17 1.20 17.55
C ALA A 962 -8.95 2.71 17.38
N LEU A 963 -8.76 3.19 16.15
CA LEU A 963 -8.59 4.61 15.84
C LEU A 963 -9.83 5.43 16.22
N ASN A 964 -11.05 4.94 15.95
CA ASN A 964 -12.29 5.62 16.37
C ASN A 964 -12.40 5.72 17.90
N TYR A 965 -12.01 4.68 18.64
CA TYR A 965 -11.97 4.72 20.10
C TYR A 965 -10.92 5.72 20.61
N ILE A 966 -9.69 5.67 20.08
CA ILE A 966 -8.60 6.61 20.41
C ILE A 966 -9.04 8.06 20.14
N LYS A 967 -9.73 8.32 19.02
CA LYS A 967 -10.30 9.63 18.70
C LYS A 967 -11.27 10.11 19.78
N GLY A 968 -12.18 9.24 20.23
CA GLY A 968 -13.14 9.55 21.31
C GLY A 968 -12.51 9.70 22.71
N VAL A 969 -11.26 9.27 22.91
CA VAL A 969 -10.49 9.43 24.15
C VAL A 969 -9.56 10.65 24.12
N LEU A 970 -9.26 11.19 22.92
CA LEU A 970 -8.38 12.33 22.70
C LEU A 970 -9.08 13.69 22.53
N PHE A 971 -10.41 13.72 22.43
CA PHE A 971 -11.23 14.89 22.07
C PHE A 971 -12.45 15.09 22.99
#